data_AF-A0AAW1BFB9-F1
#
_entry.id   AF-A0AAW1BFB9-F1
#
_cell.length_a   1.000
_cell.length_b   1.000
_cell.length_c   1.000
_cell.angle_alpha   90.00
_cell.angle_beta   90.00
_cell.angle_gamma   90.00
#
_symmetry.space_group_name_H-M   'P 1'
#
loop_
_entity.id
_entity.type
_entity.pdbx_description
1 polymer ?
#
loop_
_entity_poly.entity_id
_entity_poly.type
_entity_poly.pdbx_seq_one_letter_code
_entity_poly.pdbx_strand_id
1 'polypeptide(L)'
;MGIMLRKYSHLKYIVIGLFLLVALITLITVAITQNLSSTRNCKYGIVLDAGSSHTSVYVYEWPAEKENNTGIVHQIHACEVEGPGISSYSNAVENASVPLKHCMDSAKEIVPQGKHQETPVYLGATAGMRLLRLKNKDAARKVLSAVEETLRIYPFKFQGTRILSGEEEGAYGWITLNYLLGKFTESIWPRVFGHTFFKSRTTGALDLGGASTQITFVPDPDKIESSADIVNFHLYGKEYMVYTHSFLCYGKDQALRLKLLQDVLSSTTDRLQDPCFHQGYARTLNVFDLITNPCTAHNVTVPYSQIQIQGDGNYEKCLESIQRIFKTKDCLYSSCSFNGIFLPEVSGEFGAFSAFYYVMNFLNVTEKPMDQVIETVKNFCSKSWNEVKDEFPKVKEKYLSEYCFSSTYIISLLSQRYNFTKEKWQNIHFLEKIEKSDTGWTLGYMLNLTNMIPSEQPYTHLLSHTGFISFMVICSVLVMTLLLALFDVRGSCPYITRLYSIGRSVQGRNLYVLEFSDSPGIHEPMEPEFKYVANMHGNEVLGRELLLQLADFLCEEYRHGNQRITQLIHETRIHLLPSMNPDGYEVAAAQNESSLEYVIGRNNVNRVDLNRNFPDLNTIMYSNEKQGGPNHHIPLPDNWKSQVEPETLAVIQWMKSYNFILSANLHGGAVVANYPYDKSHEQRIRGNWQANSTPTPDDILFRKLAKTYSYAHGWMHRGTNCGDFFIDGITNGASWYSLSKGMQDFNYLHTNCFEITLELSCKKFPPQEELEYEWLANREALVAYIEEIHQGIKGLVSDENNNKLVGAVISVEGIGHDVTTGEHGDYFRLLLPGNYRITASADGYEPQTVMVTVGPAEPSLVYFQLRQKPLDNPPVPKAYKKRSHNKAQQKKIVPRAAPWQILR
;
A
#
# COMPACT_ATOMS: atom_id res chain seq x y z
N MET A 1 35.35 18.33 -48.39
CA MET A 1 34.60 18.32 -47.11
C MET A 1 33.07 18.22 -47.31
N GLY A 2 32.58 17.43 -48.28
CA GLY A 2 31.14 17.40 -48.65
C GLY A 2 30.52 16.02 -48.86
N ILE A 3 31.25 14.93 -48.58
CA ILE A 3 30.77 13.55 -48.82
C ILE A 3 30.72 12.71 -47.52
N MET A 4 31.40 13.13 -46.44
CA MET A 4 31.32 12.44 -45.14
C MET A 4 30.13 12.86 -44.24
N LEU A 5 29.44 13.96 -44.54
CA LEU A 5 28.24 14.36 -43.80
C LEU A 5 26.95 13.64 -44.23
N ARG A 6 26.94 12.92 -45.37
CA ARG A 6 25.77 12.14 -45.84
C ARG A 6 25.70 10.72 -45.27
N LYS A 7 26.80 10.14 -44.76
CA LYS A 7 26.79 8.78 -44.20
C LYS A 7 26.19 8.69 -42.79
N TYR A 8 26.20 9.79 -42.03
CA TYR A 8 25.59 9.83 -40.68
C TYR A 8 24.08 10.09 -40.69
N SER A 9 23.48 10.64 -41.75
CA SER A 9 22.02 10.79 -41.80
C SER A 9 21.33 9.46 -42.08
N HIS A 10 21.87 8.63 -42.98
CA HIS A 10 21.30 7.31 -43.29
C HIS A 10 21.34 6.33 -42.11
N LEU A 11 22.41 6.36 -41.30
CA LEU A 11 22.47 5.54 -40.08
C LEU A 11 21.44 6.00 -39.04
N LYS A 12 21.20 7.31 -38.90
CA LYS A 12 20.11 7.84 -38.06
C LYS A 12 18.75 7.34 -38.52
N TYR A 13 18.45 7.36 -39.82
CA TYR A 13 17.16 6.87 -40.35
C TYR A 13 17.01 5.35 -40.28
N ILE A 14 18.09 4.58 -40.42
CA ILE A 14 18.07 3.12 -40.27
C ILE A 14 17.87 2.74 -38.81
N VAL A 15 18.53 3.43 -37.88
CA VAL A 15 18.35 3.25 -36.43
C VAL A 15 16.93 3.63 -36.04
N ILE A 16 16.42 4.78 -36.48
CA ILE A 16 15.01 5.20 -36.27
C ILE A 16 14.05 4.16 -36.85
N GLY A 17 14.29 3.65 -38.06
CA GLY A 17 13.47 2.62 -38.69
C GLY A 17 13.48 1.28 -37.94
N LEU A 18 14.64 0.87 -37.42
CA LEU A 18 14.78 -0.34 -36.59
C LEU A 18 14.06 -0.17 -35.25
N PHE A 19 14.15 1.02 -34.63
CA PHE A 19 13.42 1.34 -33.40
C PHE A 19 11.91 1.39 -33.62
N LEU A 20 11.43 1.92 -34.76
CA LEU A 20 10.01 1.90 -35.13
C LEU A 20 9.51 0.46 -35.36
N LEU A 21 10.33 -0.40 -35.98
CA LEU A 21 10.00 -1.81 -36.18
C LEU A 21 9.94 -2.57 -34.84
N VAL A 22 10.91 -2.35 -33.95
CA VAL A 22 10.93 -2.95 -32.61
C VAL A 22 9.73 -2.45 -31.81
N ALA A 23 9.42 -1.15 -31.85
CA ALA A 23 8.24 -0.56 -31.20
C ALA A 23 6.92 -1.14 -31.72
N LEU A 24 6.82 -1.38 -33.03
CA LEU A 24 5.66 -2.02 -33.64
C LEU A 24 5.54 -3.49 -33.20
N ILE A 25 6.66 -4.21 -33.17
CA ILE A 25 6.70 -5.61 -32.71
C ILE A 25 6.36 -5.68 -31.22
N THR A 26 6.86 -4.79 -30.36
CA THR A 26 6.44 -4.74 -28.96
C THR A 26 4.99 -4.32 -28.83
N LEU A 27 4.47 -3.40 -29.64
CA LEU A 27 3.02 -3.07 -29.66
C LEU A 27 2.16 -4.28 -30.01
N ILE A 28 2.55 -5.05 -31.03
CA ILE A 28 1.84 -6.27 -31.45
C ILE A 28 1.99 -7.36 -30.39
N THR A 29 3.20 -7.59 -29.88
CA THR A 29 3.46 -8.58 -28.83
C THR A 29 2.68 -8.23 -27.55
N VAL A 30 2.64 -6.95 -27.17
CA VAL A 30 1.87 -6.44 -26.03
C VAL A 30 0.37 -6.60 -26.28
N ALA A 31 -0.14 -6.27 -27.47
CA ALA A 31 -1.54 -6.49 -27.83
C ALA A 31 -1.93 -7.98 -27.77
N ILE A 32 -1.04 -8.87 -28.21
CA ILE A 32 -1.24 -10.33 -28.15
C ILE A 32 -1.17 -10.82 -26.70
N THR A 33 -0.19 -10.38 -25.90
CA THR A 33 -0.06 -10.79 -24.49
C THR A 33 -1.14 -10.19 -23.59
N GLN A 34 -1.64 -8.98 -23.89
CA GLN A 34 -2.74 -8.35 -23.16
C GLN A 34 -4.10 -8.99 -23.49
N ASN A 35 -4.24 -9.61 -24.66
CA ASN A 35 -5.41 -10.45 -24.93
C ASN A 35 -5.37 -11.79 -24.17
N LEU A 36 -4.22 -12.15 -23.57
CA LEU A 36 -4.01 -13.41 -22.86
C LEU A 36 -3.93 -13.29 -21.32
N SER A 37 -3.80 -12.09 -20.73
CA SER A 37 -3.62 -11.94 -19.27
C SER A 37 -4.51 -10.87 -18.62
N SER A 38 -5.79 -10.79 -18.98
CA SER A 38 -6.79 -10.06 -18.18
C SER A 38 -7.31 -10.94 -17.05
N THR A 39 -6.49 -11.18 -16.04
CA THR A 39 -7.00 -11.61 -14.72
C THR A 39 -6.58 -10.55 -13.72
N ARG A 40 -7.47 -9.60 -13.43
CA ARG A 40 -7.36 -8.71 -12.28
C ARG A 40 -6.98 -9.56 -11.05
N ASN A 41 -6.11 -9.06 -10.16
CA ASN A 41 -5.83 -9.75 -8.90
C ASN A 41 -7.04 -9.64 -7.96
N CYS A 42 -8.07 -10.40 -8.29
CA CYS A 42 -9.31 -10.46 -7.56
C CYS A 42 -9.19 -11.46 -6.41
N LYS A 43 -9.93 -11.17 -5.35
CA LYS A 43 -10.30 -12.12 -4.30
C LYS A 43 -11.73 -12.56 -4.58
N TYR A 44 -12.02 -13.79 -4.17
CA TYR A 44 -13.33 -14.39 -4.32
C TYR A 44 -13.86 -14.77 -2.94
N GLY A 45 -15.17 -14.93 -2.81
CA GLY A 45 -15.81 -15.42 -1.60
C GLY A 45 -17.13 -16.12 -1.94
N ILE A 46 -17.42 -17.21 -1.24
CA ILE A 46 -18.62 -18.01 -1.48
C ILE A 46 -19.51 -17.96 -0.24
N VAL A 47 -20.79 -17.61 -0.44
CA VAL A 47 -21.81 -17.61 0.62
C VAL A 47 -22.97 -18.49 0.20
N LEU A 48 -23.30 -19.46 1.04
CA LEU A 48 -24.50 -20.26 0.91
C LEU A 48 -25.60 -19.67 1.79
N ASP A 49 -26.69 -19.23 1.16
CA ASP A 49 -27.93 -18.86 1.84
C ASP A 49 -28.79 -20.09 2.04
N ALA A 50 -28.78 -20.65 3.25
CA ALA A 50 -29.59 -21.78 3.63
C ALA A 50 -30.94 -21.31 4.22
N GLY A 51 -31.79 -20.83 3.32
CA GLY A 51 -33.17 -20.41 3.57
C GLY A 51 -34.10 -21.54 4.03
N SER A 52 -35.29 -21.18 4.50
CA SER A 52 -36.32 -22.16 4.91
C SER A 52 -36.92 -22.93 3.74
N SER A 53 -36.95 -22.33 2.54
CA SER A 53 -37.68 -22.86 1.40
C SER A 53 -36.76 -23.46 0.34
N HIS A 54 -35.56 -22.89 0.17
CA HIS A 54 -34.53 -23.34 -0.77
C HIS A 54 -33.14 -23.01 -0.19
N THR A 55 -32.07 -23.42 -0.87
CA THR A 55 -30.70 -22.99 -0.57
C THR A 55 -30.07 -22.43 -1.83
N SER A 56 -29.32 -21.34 -1.72
CA SER A 56 -28.66 -20.71 -2.86
C SER A 56 -27.18 -20.51 -2.59
N VAL A 57 -26.33 -20.73 -3.60
CA VAL A 57 -24.88 -20.54 -3.54
C VAL A 57 -24.52 -19.32 -4.36
N TYR A 58 -23.87 -18.35 -3.72
CA TYR A 58 -23.40 -17.11 -4.36
C TYR A 58 -21.89 -17.06 -4.39
N VAL A 59 -21.32 -16.69 -5.53
CA VAL A 59 -19.90 -16.39 -5.67
C VAL A 59 -19.75 -14.90 -5.89
N TYR A 60 -18.94 -14.29 -5.04
CA TYR A 60 -18.59 -12.89 -5.07
C TYR A 60 -17.13 -12.71 -5.47
N GLU A 61 -16.85 -11.59 -6.14
CA GLU A 61 -15.52 -11.17 -6.55
C GLU A 61 -15.31 -9.71 -6.12
N TRP A 62 -14.12 -9.40 -5.60
CA TRP A 62 -13.69 -8.03 -5.36
C TRP A 62 -12.21 -7.87 -5.68
N PRO A 63 -11.76 -6.66 -6.06
CA PRO A 63 -10.33 -6.35 -6.11
C PRO A 63 -9.67 -6.66 -4.77
N ALA A 64 -8.42 -7.15 -4.74
CA ALA A 64 -7.72 -7.38 -3.47
C ALA A 64 -7.53 -6.10 -2.62
N GLU A 65 -7.57 -4.94 -3.29
CA GLU A 65 -7.54 -3.59 -2.71
C GLU A 65 -8.89 -3.24 -2.08
N LYS A 66 -8.87 -2.39 -1.05
CA LYS A 66 -10.07 -2.00 -0.31
C LYS A 66 -10.18 -0.49 -0.21
N GLU A 67 -11.40 0.00 -0.23
CA GLU A 67 -11.73 1.41 -0.03
C GLU A 67 -12.10 1.62 1.44
N ASN A 68 -11.34 2.44 2.15
CA ASN A 68 -11.54 2.68 3.60
C ASN A 68 -11.71 1.38 4.41
N ASN A 69 -10.90 0.35 4.08
CA ASN A 69 -10.92 -1.00 4.63
C ASN A 69 -12.10 -1.92 4.23
N THR A 70 -13.08 -1.44 3.47
CA THR A 70 -14.18 -2.25 2.93
C THR A 70 -13.94 -2.59 1.45
N GLY A 71 -14.18 -3.83 1.03
CA GLY A 71 -14.02 -4.25 -0.37
C GLY A 71 -15.21 -3.83 -1.24
N ILE A 72 -14.96 -3.52 -2.52
CA ILE A 72 -16.01 -3.30 -3.53
C ILE A 72 -16.38 -4.66 -4.13
N VAL A 73 -17.47 -5.24 -3.65
CA VAL A 73 -17.85 -6.64 -3.91
C VAL A 73 -18.93 -6.74 -5.00
N HIS A 74 -18.68 -7.59 -5.99
CA HIS A 74 -19.61 -7.88 -7.09
C HIS A 74 -20.06 -9.34 -7.07
N GLN A 75 -21.34 -9.61 -7.32
CA GLN A 75 -21.83 -10.96 -7.54
C GLN A 75 -21.46 -11.43 -8.95
N ILE A 76 -20.75 -12.55 -9.07
CA ILE A 76 -20.36 -13.11 -10.37
C ILE A 76 -21.09 -14.41 -10.72
N HIS A 77 -21.66 -15.10 -9.73
CA HIS A 77 -22.42 -16.33 -9.95
C HIS A 77 -23.46 -16.55 -8.85
N ALA A 78 -24.58 -17.17 -9.22
CA ALA A 78 -25.62 -17.64 -8.30
C ALA A 78 -26.14 -18.99 -8.80
N CYS A 79 -26.33 -19.94 -7.88
CA CYS A 79 -26.88 -21.27 -8.16
C CYS A 79 -27.90 -21.64 -7.10
N GLU A 80 -29.15 -21.87 -7.51
CA GLU A 80 -30.19 -22.39 -6.62
C GLU A 80 -30.05 -23.92 -6.52
N VAL A 81 -29.96 -24.41 -5.29
CA VAL A 81 -29.82 -25.83 -4.98
C VAL A 81 -31.17 -26.52 -5.16
N GLU A 82 -31.18 -27.65 -5.87
CA GLU A 82 -32.40 -28.42 -6.07
C GLU A 82 -32.95 -28.99 -4.75
N GLY A 83 -34.25 -28.82 -4.54
CA GLY A 83 -34.95 -29.34 -3.38
C GLY A 83 -35.23 -28.29 -2.30
N PRO A 84 -35.72 -28.72 -1.13
CA PRO A 84 -36.09 -27.81 -0.05
C PRO A 84 -34.87 -27.29 0.72
N GLY A 85 -35.09 -26.26 1.53
CA GLY A 85 -34.07 -25.76 2.47
C GLY A 85 -33.58 -26.82 3.45
N ILE A 86 -32.33 -26.67 3.92
CA ILE A 86 -31.58 -27.72 4.64
C ILE A 86 -32.28 -28.25 5.90
N SER A 87 -33.13 -27.45 6.56
CA SER A 87 -33.90 -27.88 7.75
C SER A 87 -34.86 -29.04 7.47
N SER A 88 -35.26 -29.22 6.21
CA SER A 88 -36.17 -30.27 5.79
C SER A 88 -35.56 -31.68 5.83
N TYR A 89 -34.22 -31.77 5.87
CA TYR A 89 -33.48 -33.03 5.95
C TYR A 89 -33.22 -33.50 7.39
N SER A 90 -33.90 -32.92 8.38
CA SER A 90 -33.74 -33.28 9.80
C SER A 90 -33.90 -34.78 10.12
N ASN A 91 -34.71 -35.50 9.34
CA ASN A 91 -34.94 -36.95 9.48
C ASN A 91 -34.05 -37.81 8.57
N ALA A 92 -33.34 -37.20 7.62
CA ALA A 92 -32.50 -37.87 6.62
C ALA A 92 -31.26 -37.01 6.36
N VAL A 93 -30.44 -36.83 7.41
CA VAL A 93 -29.34 -35.86 7.46
C VAL A 93 -28.30 -36.10 6.36
N GLU A 94 -28.04 -37.36 6.00
CA GLU A 94 -27.11 -37.73 4.93
C GLU A 94 -27.51 -37.16 3.56
N ASN A 95 -28.81 -36.91 3.35
CA ASN A 95 -29.33 -36.34 2.12
C ASN A 95 -29.27 -34.81 2.08
N ALA A 96 -28.95 -34.13 3.19
CA ALA A 96 -28.89 -32.67 3.24
C ALA A 96 -27.80 -32.09 2.33
N SER A 97 -26.76 -32.89 2.06
CA SER A 97 -25.55 -32.41 1.40
C SER A 97 -25.42 -32.83 -0.07
N VAL A 98 -26.14 -33.88 -0.49
CA VAL A 98 -26.10 -34.38 -1.88
C VAL A 98 -26.51 -33.29 -2.89
N PRO A 99 -27.58 -32.51 -2.66
CA PRO A 99 -28.00 -31.48 -3.60
C PRO A 99 -27.00 -30.33 -3.74
N LEU A 100 -26.16 -30.08 -2.72
CA LEU A 100 -25.18 -28.99 -2.74
C LEU A 100 -24.06 -29.23 -3.76
N LYS A 101 -23.77 -30.49 -4.10
CA LYS A 101 -22.64 -30.85 -4.97
C LYS A 101 -22.69 -30.12 -6.31
N HIS A 102 -23.85 -30.11 -6.97
CA HIS A 102 -24.02 -29.44 -8.26
C HIS A 102 -23.62 -27.96 -8.21
N CYS A 103 -24.11 -27.21 -7.22
CA CYS A 103 -23.79 -25.78 -7.10
C CYS A 103 -22.35 -25.54 -6.63
N MET A 104 -21.79 -26.41 -5.80
CA MET A 104 -20.40 -26.30 -5.35
C MET A 104 -19.40 -26.67 -6.45
N ASP A 105 -19.73 -27.63 -7.31
CA ASP A 105 -18.97 -27.95 -8.53
C ASP A 105 -19.01 -26.76 -9.50
N SER A 106 -20.19 -26.16 -9.72
CA SER A 106 -20.31 -24.92 -10.49
C SER A 106 -19.46 -23.78 -9.91
N ALA A 107 -19.47 -23.58 -8.59
CA ALA A 107 -18.63 -22.56 -7.95
C ALA A 107 -17.12 -22.84 -8.13
N LYS A 108 -16.71 -24.11 -8.15
CA LYS A 108 -15.32 -24.53 -8.41
C LYS A 108 -14.88 -24.26 -9.84
N GLU A 109 -15.80 -24.34 -10.81
CA GLU A 109 -15.53 -23.98 -12.21
C GLU A 109 -15.42 -22.45 -12.39
N ILE A 110 -16.24 -21.68 -11.67
CA ILE A 110 -16.25 -20.21 -11.75
C ILE A 110 -15.01 -19.59 -11.10
N VAL A 111 -14.59 -20.07 -9.93
CA VAL A 111 -13.41 -19.52 -9.23
C VAL A 111 -12.13 -20.06 -9.88
N PRO A 112 -11.13 -19.21 -10.22
CA PRO A 112 -9.87 -19.68 -10.79
C PRO A 112 -9.13 -20.69 -9.90
N GLN A 113 -8.54 -21.73 -10.49
CA GLN A 113 -7.90 -22.82 -9.75
C GLN A 113 -6.81 -22.35 -8.76
N GLY A 114 -5.99 -21.36 -9.15
CA GLY A 114 -4.97 -20.78 -8.28
C GLY A 114 -5.53 -20.00 -7.08
N LYS A 115 -6.83 -19.71 -7.08
CA LYS A 115 -7.53 -18.91 -6.07
C LYS A 115 -8.39 -19.76 -5.12
N HIS A 116 -8.57 -21.05 -5.40
CA HIS A 116 -9.43 -21.95 -4.60
C HIS A 116 -9.06 -21.93 -3.11
N GLN A 117 -7.78 -22.19 -2.78
CA GLN A 117 -7.33 -22.33 -1.39
C GLN A 117 -7.40 -21.03 -0.56
N GLU A 118 -7.46 -19.86 -1.21
CA GLU A 118 -7.62 -18.57 -0.52
C GLU A 118 -9.07 -18.09 -0.45
N THR A 119 -9.97 -18.65 -1.27
CA THR A 119 -11.37 -18.26 -1.37
C THR A 119 -12.16 -18.80 -0.17
N PRO A 120 -12.65 -17.94 0.74
CA PRO A 120 -13.45 -18.40 1.87
C PRO A 120 -14.84 -18.87 1.43
N VAL A 121 -15.32 -19.94 2.07
CA VAL A 121 -16.69 -20.45 1.91
C VAL A 121 -17.42 -20.44 3.26
N TYR A 122 -18.62 -19.87 3.27
CA TYR A 122 -19.49 -19.73 4.42
C TYR A 122 -20.88 -20.30 4.12
N LEU A 123 -21.52 -20.87 5.13
CA LEU A 123 -22.96 -21.11 5.10
C LEU A 123 -23.65 -20.38 6.23
N GLY A 124 -24.64 -19.57 5.86
CA GLY A 124 -25.56 -18.95 6.81
C GLY A 124 -26.95 -19.55 6.64
N ALA A 125 -27.46 -20.15 7.71
CA ALA A 125 -28.84 -20.64 7.74
C ALA A 125 -29.73 -19.65 8.49
N THR A 126 -30.94 -19.43 7.98
CA THR A 126 -31.85 -18.40 8.48
C THR A 126 -32.99 -19.03 9.31
N ALA A 127 -34.21 -18.49 9.21
CA ALA A 127 -35.36 -18.87 10.03
C ALA A 127 -35.70 -20.38 10.01
N GLY A 128 -35.50 -21.08 8.90
CA GLY A 128 -35.79 -22.52 8.82
C GLY A 128 -34.98 -23.34 9.83
N MET A 129 -33.68 -23.06 9.95
CA MET A 129 -32.81 -23.69 10.94
C MET A 129 -33.01 -23.13 12.34
N ARG A 130 -33.43 -21.87 12.50
CA ARG A 130 -33.89 -21.34 13.81
C ARG A 130 -35.07 -22.16 14.34
N LEU A 131 -36.07 -22.44 13.49
CA LEU A 131 -37.23 -23.28 13.84
C LEU A 131 -36.82 -24.73 14.13
N LEU A 132 -35.97 -25.33 13.30
CA LEU A 132 -35.48 -26.69 13.57
C LEU A 132 -34.72 -26.76 14.90
N ARG A 133 -33.88 -25.77 15.21
CA ARG A 133 -33.14 -25.70 16.48
C ARG A 133 -34.08 -25.60 17.69
N LEU A 134 -35.19 -24.86 17.57
CA LEU A 134 -36.23 -24.80 18.60
C LEU A 134 -36.95 -26.15 18.76
N LYS A 135 -37.24 -26.83 17.65
CA LYS A 135 -37.91 -28.15 17.65
C LYS A 135 -37.02 -29.26 18.21
N ASN A 136 -35.78 -29.32 17.73
CA ASN A 136 -34.81 -30.36 18.04
C ASN A 136 -33.39 -29.84 17.79
N LYS A 137 -32.74 -29.39 18.87
CA LYS A 137 -31.37 -28.84 18.84
C LYS A 137 -30.35 -29.85 18.29
N ASP A 138 -30.55 -31.14 18.53
CA ASP A 138 -29.64 -32.18 18.05
C ASP A 138 -29.77 -32.43 16.55
N ALA A 139 -31.00 -32.46 16.03
CA ALA A 139 -31.24 -32.57 14.60
C ALA A 139 -30.65 -31.36 13.84
N ALA A 140 -30.84 -30.14 14.35
CA ALA A 140 -30.24 -28.94 13.76
C ALA A 140 -28.71 -29.02 13.70
N ARG A 141 -28.07 -29.50 14.77
CA ARG A 141 -26.61 -29.70 14.80
C ARG A 141 -26.17 -30.73 13.77
N LYS A 142 -26.84 -31.89 13.71
CA LYS A 142 -26.52 -32.96 12.76
C LYS A 142 -26.62 -32.49 11.30
N VAL A 143 -27.67 -31.74 10.96
CA VAL A 143 -27.83 -31.14 9.63
C VAL A 143 -26.67 -30.19 9.30
N LEU A 144 -26.30 -29.29 10.21
CA LEU A 144 -25.16 -28.39 9.99
C LEU A 144 -23.84 -29.14 9.83
N SER A 145 -23.59 -30.15 10.68
CA SER A 145 -22.38 -30.97 10.59
C SER A 145 -22.27 -31.73 9.27
N ALA A 146 -23.37 -32.29 8.75
CA ALA A 146 -23.35 -32.98 7.46
C ALA A 146 -23.03 -32.03 6.29
N VAL A 147 -23.54 -30.78 6.36
CA VAL A 147 -23.22 -29.76 5.35
C VAL A 147 -21.78 -29.27 5.50
N GLU A 148 -21.31 -29.06 6.72
CA GLU A 148 -19.90 -28.72 7.02
C GLU A 148 -18.93 -29.76 6.46
N GLU A 149 -19.19 -31.05 6.70
CA GLU A 149 -18.38 -32.15 6.16
C GLU A 149 -18.30 -32.08 4.63
N THR A 150 -19.40 -31.72 3.97
CA THR A 150 -19.44 -31.60 2.51
C THR A 150 -18.69 -30.38 2.00
N LEU A 151 -18.83 -29.21 2.66
CA LEU A 151 -18.11 -28.00 2.28
C LEU A 151 -16.59 -28.14 2.47
N ARG A 152 -16.14 -28.94 3.46
CA ARG A 152 -14.72 -29.23 3.71
C ARG A 152 -14.07 -30.13 2.64
N ILE A 153 -14.85 -30.84 1.83
CA ILE A 153 -14.33 -31.66 0.71
C ILE A 153 -13.86 -30.79 -0.45
N TYR A 154 -14.46 -29.60 -0.62
CA TYR A 154 -14.12 -28.69 -1.71
C TYR A 154 -12.80 -27.96 -1.44
N PRO A 155 -12.07 -27.53 -2.49
CA PRO A 155 -10.74 -26.93 -2.37
C PRO A 155 -10.76 -25.48 -1.84
N PHE A 156 -11.86 -25.05 -1.22
CA PHE A 156 -12.06 -23.70 -0.71
C PHE A 156 -11.70 -23.61 0.78
N LYS A 157 -11.39 -22.40 1.24
CA LYS A 157 -11.09 -22.14 2.64
C LYS A 157 -12.39 -22.14 3.46
N PHE A 158 -12.75 -23.28 4.05
CA PHE A 158 -13.93 -23.37 4.90
C PHE A 158 -13.81 -22.50 6.15
N GLN A 159 -14.80 -21.63 6.38
CA GLN A 159 -14.79 -20.68 7.51
C GLN A 159 -15.87 -20.95 8.55
N GLY A 160 -16.87 -21.77 8.23
CA GLY A 160 -17.89 -22.20 9.19
C GLY A 160 -19.30 -22.24 8.61
N THR A 161 -20.16 -22.99 9.31
CA THR A 161 -21.61 -22.98 9.11
C THR A 161 -22.28 -22.42 10.36
N ARG A 162 -23.16 -21.43 10.21
CA ARG A 162 -23.85 -20.80 11.36
C ARG A 162 -25.33 -20.58 11.09
N ILE A 163 -26.13 -20.55 12.15
CA ILE A 163 -27.52 -20.09 12.10
C ILE A 163 -27.50 -18.61 12.47
N LEU A 164 -27.81 -17.74 11.51
CA LEU A 164 -27.82 -16.30 11.71
C LEU A 164 -28.91 -15.91 12.72
N SER A 165 -28.65 -14.87 13.50
CA SER A 165 -29.70 -14.16 14.21
C SER A 165 -30.62 -13.46 13.20
N GLY A 166 -31.84 -13.14 13.63
CA GLY A 166 -32.76 -12.46 12.73
C GLY A 166 -32.34 -11.02 12.44
N GLU A 167 -31.73 -10.38 13.43
CA GLU A 167 -31.13 -9.04 13.39
C GLU A 167 -29.93 -9.02 12.43
N GLU A 168 -29.07 -10.05 12.46
CA GLU A 168 -27.97 -10.19 11.48
C GLU A 168 -28.51 -10.29 10.05
N GLU A 169 -29.52 -11.13 9.82
CA GLU A 169 -30.17 -11.31 8.52
C GLU A 169 -30.75 -9.99 7.99
N GLY A 170 -31.45 -9.23 8.85
CA GLY A 170 -32.00 -7.92 8.51
C GLY A 170 -30.93 -6.85 8.25
N ALA A 171 -29.95 -6.74 9.14
CA ALA A 171 -28.84 -5.79 9.03
C ALA A 171 -28.03 -6.01 7.75
N TYR A 172 -27.66 -7.25 7.44
CA TYR A 172 -26.90 -7.54 6.21
C TYR A 172 -27.74 -7.32 4.96
N GLY A 173 -29.05 -7.58 4.98
CA GLY A 173 -29.95 -7.22 3.88
C GLY A 173 -29.99 -5.71 3.62
N TRP A 174 -30.00 -4.90 4.69
CA TRP A 174 -29.92 -3.44 4.59
C TRP A 174 -28.57 -2.96 4.03
N ILE A 175 -27.46 -3.58 4.43
CA ILE A 175 -26.13 -3.29 3.88
C ILE A 175 -26.11 -3.59 2.38
N THR A 176 -26.60 -4.76 1.95
CA THR A 176 -26.69 -5.11 0.52
C THR A 176 -27.46 -4.07 -0.27
N LEU A 177 -28.65 -3.69 0.19
CA LEU A 177 -29.51 -2.74 -0.50
C LEU A 177 -28.81 -1.39 -0.68
N ASN A 178 -28.27 -0.83 0.40
CA ASN A 178 -27.63 0.48 0.37
C ASN A 178 -26.31 0.47 -0.41
N TYR A 179 -25.58 -0.64 -0.38
CA TYR A 179 -24.39 -0.83 -1.19
C TYR A 179 -24.73 -0.83 -2.69
N LEU A 180 -25.71 -1.63 -3.11
CA LEU A 180 -26.14 -1.70 -4.51
C LEU A 180 -26.79 -0.41 -5.01
N LEU A 181 -27.35 0.42 -4.11
CA LEU A 181 -27.86 1.76 -4.43
C LEU A 181 -26.77 2.86 -4.38
N GLY A 182 -25.51 2.50 -4.15
CA GLY A 182 -24.39 3.46 -4.08
C GLY A 182 -24.47 4.43 -2.90
N LYS A 183 -25.17 4.08 -1.81
CA LYS A 183 -25.45 4.97 -0.68
C LYS A 183 -24.31 5.09 0.35
N PHE A 184 -23.27 4.28 0.22
CA PHE A 184 -22.11 4.29 1.12
C PHE A 184 -20.90 5.06 0.59
N THR A 185 -20.83 5.34 -0.73
CA THR A 185 -19.67 5.94 -1.39
C THR A 185 -20.11 7.13 -2.27
N GLU A 186 -19.80 8.37 -1.89
CA GLU A 186 -20.22 9.56 -2.65
C GLU A 186 -19.46 9.79 -3.98
N SER A 187 -18.46 8.97 -4.34
CA SER A 187 -17.45 9.37 -5.33
C SER A 187 -17.17 8.46 -6.55
N ILE A 188 -17.79 7.28 -6.74
CA ILE A 188 -17.18 6.27 -7.64
C ILE A 188 -18.01 5.82 -8.85
N TRP A 189 -19.31 6.09 -8.93
CA TRP A 189 -20.03 5.82 -10.20
C TRP A 189 -19.82 6.96 -11.19
N PRO A 190 -19.34 6.69 -12.44
CA PRO A 190 -19.34 7.69 -13.48
C PRO A 190 -20.76 8.25 -13.63
N ARG A 191 -20.89 9.58 -13.73
CA ARG A 191 -22.14 10.30 -14.04
C ARG A 191 -22.65 9.95 -15.44
N VAL A 192 -23.01 8.69 -15.64
CA VAL A 192 -23.43 8.11 -16.90
C VAL A 192 -24.73 7.40 -16.59
N PHE A 193 -25.82 8.10 -16.91
CA PHE A 193 -27.24 7.77 -16.72
C PHE A 193 -27.90 8.28 -15.43
N GLY A 194 -28.84 9.19 -15.63
CA GLY A 194 -29.54 9.90 -14.57
C GLY A 194 -30.57 9.03 -13.87
N HIS A 195 -30.52 9.03 -12.54
CA HIS A 195 -31.72 8.96 -11.74
C HIS A 195 -31.68 10.00 -10.61
N THR A 196 -32.65 10.90 -10.69
CA THR A 196 -32.92 12.04 -9.82
C THR A 196 -33.70 11.64 -8.57
N PHE A 197 -33.55 10.42 -8.03
CA PHE A 197 -34.60 9.88 -7.15
C PHE A 197 -34.29 9.81 -5.66
N PHE A 198 -33.03 9.81 -5.20
CA PHE A 198 -32.78 9.62 -3.77
C PHE A 198 -31.70 10.57 -3.22
N LYS A 199 -32.13 11.58 -2.44
CA LYS A 199 -31.27 12.45 -1.60
C LYS A 199 -30.36 11.61 -0.67
N SER A 200 -29.32 12.22 -0.12
CA SER A 200 -28.16 11.64 0.62
C SER A 200 -28.42 10.80 1.88
N ARG A 201 -29.62 10.24 2.06
CA ARG A 201 -29.97 9.30 3.15
C ARG A 201 -29.97 7.85 2.63
N THR A 202 -29.73 6.91 3.54
CA THR A 202 -29.83 5.47 3.31
C THR A 202 -31.28 5.03 3.16
N THR A 203 -31.51 3.96 2.41
CA THR A 203 -32.81 3.32 2.17
C THR A 203 -33.04 2.22 3.20
N GLY A 204 -34.22 2.13 3.82
CA GLY A 204 -34.60 1.01 4.67
C GLY A 204 -34.79 -0.29 3.88
N ALA A 205 -34.69 -1.43 4.54
CA ALA A 205 -34.83 -2.75 3.94
C ALA A 205 -36.00 -3.51 4.56
N LEU A 206 -36.81 -4.12 3.70
CA LEU A 206 -37.92 -4.99 4.06
C LEU A 206 -37.69 -6.35 3.40
N ASP A 207 -37.55 -7.39 4.21
CA ASP A 207 -37.35 -8.77 3.74
C ASP A 207 -38.53 -9.66 4.18
N LEU A 208 -39.01 -10.50 3.28
CA LEU A 208 -40.06 -11.47 3.55
C LEU A 208 -39.65 -12.84 3.03
N GLY A 209 -39.31 -13.73 3.95
CA GLY A 209 -39.05 -15.14 3.69
C GLY A 209 -40.28 -16.02 3.96
N GLY A 210 -40.06 -17.34 3.88
CA GLY A 210 -41.08 -18.34 4.24
C GLY A 210 -41.35 -18.42 5.74
N ALA A 211 -40.33 -18.20 6.58
CA ALA A 211 -40.41 -18.41 8.03
C ALA A 211 -40.19 -17.16 8.90
N SER A 212 -39.63 -16.07 8.38
CA SER A 212 -39.56 -14.78 9.08
C SER A 212 -39.74 -13.62 8.12
N THR A 213 -39.92 -12.43 8.67
CA THR A 213 -39.85 -11.15 7.97
C THR A 213 -39.03 -10.17 8.79
N GLN A 214 -38.36 -9.24 8.12
CA GLN A 214 -37.42 -8.30 8.70
C GLN A 214 -37.74 -6.88 8.25
N ILE A 215 -37.54 -5.93 9.15
CA ILE A 215 -37.57 -4.49 8.88
C ILE A 215 -36.31 -3.88 9.45
N THR A 216 -35.57 -3.15 8.61
CA THR A 216 -34.27 -2.60 8.98
C THR A 216 -34.08 -1.20 8.40
N PHE A 217 -33.77 -0.19 9.21
CA PHE A 217 -33.52 1.18 8.73
C PHE A 217 -32.75 2.01 9.76
N VAL A 218 -32.21 3.16 9.35
CA VAL A 218 -31.61 4.13 10.27
C VAL A 218 -32.73 4.97 10.88
N PRO A 219 -33.05 4.82 12.18
CA PRO A 219 -34.09 5.61 12.83
C PRO A 219 -33.59 7.03 13.16
N ASP A 220 -34.54 7.90 13.53
CA ASP A 220 -34.21 9.19 14.15
C ASP A 220 -33.63 8.94 15.56
N PRO A 221 -32.37 9.33 15.84
CA PRO A 221 -31.71 9.01 17.11
C PRO A 221 -32.43 9.60 18.33
N ASP A 222 -33.13 10.72 18.18
CA ASP A 222 -33.84 11.38 19.29
C ASP A 222 -35.16 10.67 19.67
N LYS A 223 -35.61 9.71 18.85
CA LYS A 223 -36.88 8.98 19.02
C LYS A 223 -36.69 7.49 19.37
N ILE A 224 -35.49 7.08 19.75
CA ILE A 224 -35.20 5.69 20.12
C ILE A 224 -35.62 5.45 21.58
N GLU A 225 -36.64 4.61 21.79
CA GLU A 225 -37.14 4.26 23.14
C GLU A 225 -36.62 2.90 23.64
N SER A 226 -36.08 2.08 22.75
CA SER A 226 -35.46 0.79 23.06
C SER A 226 -34.21 0.58 22.22
N SER A 227 -33.11 0.20 22.88
CA SER A 227 -31.84 -0.15 22.23
C SER A 227 -31.72 -1.63 21.88
N ALA A 228 -32.71 -2.48 22.25
CA ALA A 228 -32.62 -3.93 22.08
C ALA A 228 -32.46 -4.37 20.62
N ASP A 229 -33.04 -3.60 19.70
CA ASP A 229 -33.08 -3.85 18.27
C ASP A 229 -32.16 -2.90 17.48
N ILE A 230 -31.20 -2.25 18.16
CA ILE A 230 -30.23 -1.36 17.52
C ILE A 230 -28.90 -2.10 17.33
N VAL A 231 -28.41 -2.10 16.09
CA VAL A 231 -27.11 -2.68 15.72
C VAL A 231 -26.23 -1.60 15.09
N ASN A 232 -24.95 -1.60 15.47
CA ASN A 232 -23.96 -0.66 14.97
C ASN A 232 -23.00 -1.36 14.01
N PHE A 233 -22.68 -0.72 12.89
CA PHE A 233 -21.65 -1.20 11.96
C PHE A 233 -20.80 -0.06 11.43
N HIS A 234 -19.55 -0.40 11.11
CA HIS A 234 -18.58 0.49 10.49
C HIS A 234 -18.35 0.07 9.04
N LEU A 235 -18.74 0.91 8.08
CA LEU A 235 -18.61 0.64 6.64
C LEU A 235 -18.01 1.87 5.96
N TYR A 236 -17.00 1.65 5.12
CA TYR A 236 -16.34 2.70 4.32
C TYR A 236 -15.88 3.92 5.16
N GLY A 237 -15.44 3.71 6.40
CA GLY A 237 -14.98 4.78 7.29
C GLY A 237 -16.09 5.48 8.11
N LYS A 238 -17.36 5.06 7.99
CA LYS A 238 -18.50 5.66 8.70
C LYS A 238 -19.23 4.66 9.59
N GLU A 239 -19.65 5.12 10.77
CA GLU A 239 -20.54 4.36 11.66
C GLU A 239 -22.01 4.58 11.31
N TYR A 240 -22.79 3.50 11.36
CA TYR A 240 -24.23 3.49 11.15
C TYR A 240 -24.91 2.84 12.35
N MET A 241 -25.86 3.56 12.97
CA MET A 241 -26.77 3.02 13.98
C MET A 241 -28.07 2.62 13.29
N VAL A 242 -28.37 1.33 13.27
CA VAL A 242 -29.49 0.79 12.50
C VAL A 242 -30.44 0.02 13.40
N TYR A 243 -31.71 0.37 13.30
CA TYR A 243 -32.79 -0.43 13.87
C TYR A 243 -33.02 -1.64 12.97
N THR A 244 -33.04 -2.83 13.54
CA THR A 244 -33.34 -4.08 12.84
C THR A 244 -34.11 -5.02 13.74
N HIS A 245 -35.22 -5.56 13.24
CA HIS A 245 -35.98 -6.58 13.95
C HIS A 245 -36.44 -7.70 13.00
N SER A 246 -36.43 -8.93 13.50
CA SER A 246 -36.88 -10.12 12.77
C SER A 246 -38.03 -10.81 13.47
N PHE A 247 -39.18 -10.84 12.81
CA PHE A 247 -40.37 -11.52 13.30
C PHE A 247 -40.34 -12.98 12.86
N LEU A 248 -39.71 -13.84 13.67
CA LEU A 248 -39.76 -15.28 13.49
C LEU A 248 -41.22 -15.77 13.51
N CYS A 249 -41.56 -16.73 12.65
CA CYS A 249 -42.91 -17.25 12.40
C CYS A 249 -43.85 -16.33 11.60
N TYR A 250 -43.40 -15.12 11.24
CA TYR A 250 -44.17 -14.17 10.42
C TYR A 250 -43.66 -14.09 8.97
N GLY A 251 -42.87 -15.06 8.52
CA GLY A 251 -42.70 -15.31 7.10
C GLY A 251 -43.98 -15.88 6.49
N LYS A 252 -44.21 -15.70 5.20
CA LYS A 252 -45.53 -15.97 4.58
C LYS A 252 -46.02 -17.41 4.79
N ASP A 253 -45.14 -18.41 4.76
CA ASP A 253 -45.52 -19.83 4.88
C ASP A 253 -45.88 -20.20 6.33
N GLN A 254 -45.25 -19.56 7.31
CA GLN A 254 -45.55 -19.76 8.73
C GLN A 254 -46.75 -18.92 9.17
N ALA A 255 -46.91 -17.71 8.62
CA ALA A 255 -48.09 -16.89 8.82
C ALA A 255 -49.36 -17.58 8.29
N LEU A 256 -49.27 -18.26 7.13
CA LEU A 256 -50.37 -19.09 6.62
C LEU A 256 -50.70 -20.23 7.58
N ARG A 257 -49.69 -20.91 8.15
CA ARG A 257 -49.91 -21.97 9.15
C ARG A 257 -50.54 -21.44 10.43
N LEU A 258 -50.09 -20.29 10.92
CA LEU A 258 -50.69 -19.60 12.08
C LEU A 258 -52.16 -19.28 11.82
N LYS A 259 -52.48 -18.70 10.66
CA LYS A 259 -53.85 -18.40 10.24
C LYS A 259 -54.70 -19.66 10.20
N LEU A 260 -54.22 -20.69 9.50
CA LEU A 260 -54.93 -21.96 9.36
C LEU A 260 -55.15 -22.65 10.69
N LEU A 261 -54.18 -22.61 11.61
CA LEU A 261 -54.40 -23.13 12.96
C LEU A 261 -55.54 -22.38 13.65
N GLN A 262 -55.53 -21.04 13.64
CA GLN A 262 -56.61 -20.25 14.25
C GLN A 262 -57.99 -20.57 13.64
N ASP A 263 -58.05 -20.73 12.32
CA ASP A 263 -59.28 -21.09 11.62
C ASP A 263 -59.73 -22.53 11.94
N VAL A 264 -58.80 -23.50 12.02
CA VAL A 264 -59.09 -24.88 12.44
C VAL A 264 -59.62 -24.92 13.88
N LEU A 265 -59.02 -24.16 14.80
CA LEU A 265 -59.47 -24.09 16.19
C LEU A 265 -60.87 -23.45 16.33
N SER A 266 -61.26 -22.62 15.37
CA SER A 266 -62.60 -22.04 15.30
C SER A 266 -63.62 -22.92 14.57
N SER A 267 -63.17 -23.97 13.86
CA SER A 267 -64.04 -24.86 13.10
C SER A 267 -64.59 -25.99 13.96
N THR A 268 -65.86 -26.34 13.71
CA THR A 268 -66.51 -27.50 14.34
C THR A 268 -66.58 -28.71 13.41
N THR A 269 -66.22 -28.56 12.13
CA THR A 269 -66.32 -29.58 11.08
C THR A 269 -64.95 -29.95 10.50
N ASP A 270 -64.89 -31.08 9.80
CA ASP A 270 -63.72 -31.56 9.03
C ASP A 270 -63.52 -30.84 7.68
N ARG A 271 -64.30 -29.78 7.43
CA ARG A 271 -64.24 -28.94 6.23
C ARG A 271 -64.10 -27.48 6.62
N LEU A 272 -63.01 -26.85 6.16
CA LEU A 272 -62.74 -25.44 6.40
C LEU A 272 -62.94 -24.64 5.12
N GLN A 273 -63.94 -23.75 5.12
CA GLN A 273 -64.05 -22.71 4.09
C GLN A 273 -63.03 -21.62 4.40
N ASP A 274 -62.08 -21.40 3.50
CA ASP A 274 -61.00 -20.44 3.68
C ASP A 274 -61.09 -19.31 2.63
N PRO A 275 -61.32 -18.07 3.06
CA PRO A 275 -61.47 -16.93 2.16
C PRO A 275 -60.18 -16.53 1.44
N CYS A 276 -59.02 -17.01 1.90
CA CYS A 276 -57.72 -16.68 1.30
C CYS A 276 -57.32 -17.59 0.14
N PHE A 277 -58.14 -18.59 -0.21
CA PHE A 277 -57.96 -19.45 -1.38
C PHE A 277 -59.09 -19.24 -2.38
N HIS A 278 -58.79 -19.39 -3.67
CA HIS A 278 -59.73 -19.19 -4.78
C HIS A 278 -60.92 -20.16 -4.71
N GLN A 279 -62.09 -19.69 -5.15
CA GLN A 279 -63.29 -20.52 -5.20
C GLN A 279 -63.05 -21.78 -6.08
N GLY A 280 -63.34 -22.96 -5.54
CA GLY A 280 -63.12 -24.23 -6.22
C GLY A 280 -61.70 -24.82 -6.05
N TYR A 281 -60.79 -24.12 -5.35
CA TYR A 281 -59.56 -24.73 -4.85
C TYR A 281 -59.87 -25.64 -3.66
N ALA A 282 -59.27 -26.83 -3.61
CA ALA A 282 -59.40 -27.71 -2.47
C ALA A 282 -58.07 -28.41 -2.16
N ARG A 283 -57.74 -28.53 -0.87
CA ARG A 283 -56.58 -29.32 -0.41
C ARG A 283 -56.86 -29.99 0.93
N THR A 284 -56.34 -31.20 1.11
CA THR A 284 -56.38 -31.89 2.41
C THR A 284 -55.14 -31.52 3.21
N LEU A 285 -55.34 -31.12 4.45
CA LEU A 285 -54.27 -30.73 5.36
C LEU A 285 -54.18 -31.72 6.53
N ASN A 286 -52.97 -32.18 6.82
CA ASN A 286 -52.71 -32.96 8.02
C ASN A 286 -52.57 -32.01 9.21
N VAL A 287 -53.48 -32.13 10.18
CA VAL A 287 -53.53 -31.24 11.35
C VAL A 287 -52.31 -31.48 12.26
N PHE A 288 -51.76 -32.69 12.27
CA PHE A 288 -50.54 -33.02 13.00
C PHE A 288 -49.35 -32.14 12.56
N ASP A 289 -49.25 -31.84 11.26
CA ASP A 289 -48.18 -31.00 10.72
C ASP A 289 -48.31 -29.53 11.14
N LEU A 290 -49.52 -29.07 11.48
CA LEU A 290 -49.73 -27.76 12.10
C LEU A 290 -49.33 -27.77 13.57
N ILE A 291 -49.88 -28.67 14.38
CA ILE A 291 -49.69 -28.62 15.85
C ILE A 291 -48.28 -29.02 16.30
N THR A 292 -47.50 -29.68 15.45
CA THR A 292 -46.09 -30.05 15.74
C THR A 292 -45.07 -29.09 15.14
N ASN A 293 -45.51 -28.04 14.44
CA ASN A 293 -44.63 -27.01 13.92
C ASN A 293 -44.35 -25.98 15.04
N PRO A 294 -43.08 -25.58 15.29
CA PRO A 294 -42.72 -24.67 16.38
C PRO A 294 -43.47 -23.34 16.40
N CYS A 295 -43.93 -22.84 15.26
CA CYS A 295 -44.69 -21.59 15.17
C CYS A 295 -46.14 -21.72 15.65
N THR A 296 -46.67 -22.93 15.64
CA THR A 296 -48.08 -23.27 15.88
C THR A 296 -48.25 -24.28 17.02
N ALA A 297 -47.14 -24.76 17.60
CA ALA A 297 -47.10 -25.72 18.70
C ALA A 297 -47.54 -25.08 20.02
N HIS A 298 -48.85 -24.94 20.15
CA HIS A 298 -49.53 -24.71 21.42
C HIS A 298 -50.09 -26.06 21.89
N ASN A 299 -50.17 -26.28 23.21
CA ASN A 299 -50.79 -27.47 23.82
C ASN A 299 -52.30 -27.52 23.53
N VAL A 300 -52.67 -27.74 22.28
CA VAL A 300 -54.03 -27.63 21.80
C VAL A 300 -54.47 -28.97 21.25
N THR A 301 -55.56 -29.49 21.81
CA THR A 301 -56.24 -30.69 21.35
C THR A 301 -57.22 -30.33 20.25
N VAL A 302 -57.09 -30.99 19.11
CA VAL A 302 -57.94 -30.83 17.93
C VAL A 302 -58.68 -32.15 17.66
N PRO A 303 -59.97 -32.09 17.27
CA PRO A 303 -60.82 -33.27 17.17
C PRO A 303 -60.57 -34.15 15.93
N TYR A 304 -59.81 -33.67 14.94
CA TYR A 304 -59.60 -34.35 13.66
C TYR A 304 -58.11 -34.45 13.30
N SER A 305 -57.71 -35.55 12.66
CA SER A 305 -56.33 -35.75 12.18
C SER A 305 -56.06 -35.09 10.83
N GLN A 306 -57.10 -34.95 9.99
CA GLN A 306 -57.06 -34.29 8.69
C GLN A 306 -58.25 -33.35 8.54
N ILE A 307 -58.07 -32.26 7.79
CA ILE A 307 -59.13 -31.30 7.46
C ILE A 307 -59.07 -30.93 5.98
N GLN A 308 -60.23 -30.83 5.32
CA GLN A 308 -60.32 -30.42 3.93
C GLN A 308 -60.53 -28.90 3.84
N ILE A 309 -59.58 -28.19 3.25
CA ILE A 309 -59.69 -26.76 2.97
C ILE A 309 -60.41 -26.59 1.63
N GLN A 310 -61.41 -25.71 1.59
CA GLN A 310 -62.13 -25.30 0.39
C GLN A 310 -62.05 -23.77 0.26
N GLY A 311 -61.66 -23.25 -0.90
CA GLY A 311 -61.53 -21.81 -1.10
C GLY A 311 -62.88 -21.10 -1.27
N ASP A 312 -63.05 -19.95 -0.60
CA ASP A 312 -64.21 -19.04 -0.70
C ASP A 312 -63.88 -17.75 -1.51
N GLY A 313 -62.60 -17.44 -1.74
CA GLY A 313 -62.16 -16.34 -2.63
C GLY A 313 -62.64 -14.95 -2.21
N ASN A 314 -62.48 -14.57 -0.94
CA ASN A 314 -62.99 -13.31 -0.39
C ASN A 314 -61.89 -12.50 0.31
N TYR A 315 -61.48 -11.38 -0.29
CA TYR A 315 -60.38 -10.56 0.22
C TYR A 315 -60.65 -9.99 1.62
N GLU A 316 -61.83 -9.43 1.89
CA GLU A 316 -62.14 -8.78 3.16
C GLU A 316 -62.10 -9.78 4.32
N LYS A 317 -62.77 -10.93 4.15
CA LYS A 317 -62.72 -12.02 5.15
C LYS A 317 -61.31 -12.59 5.29
N CYS A 318 -60.55 -12.66 4.20
CA CYS A 318 -59.15 -13.09 4.24
C CYS A 318 -58.30 -12.13 5.08
N LEU A 319 -58.47 -10.82 4.88
CA LEU A 319 -57.78 -9.78 5.65
C LEU A 319 -58.12 -9.86 7.14
N GLU A 320 -59.41 -10.02 7.48
CA GLU A 320 -59.85 -10.21 8.87
C GLU A 320 -59.26 -11.48 9.50
N SER A 321 -59.20 -12.58 8.74
CA SER A 321 -58.58 -13.83 9.18
C SER A 321 -57.08 -13.67 9.45
N ILE A 322 -56.37 -12.98 8.56
CA ILE A 322 -54.94 -12.66 8.73
C ILE A 322 -54.72 -11.78 9.95
N GLN A 323 -55.55 -10.76 10.17
CA GLN A 323 -55.36 -9.82 11.28
C GLN A 323 -55.34 -10.49 12.67
N ARG A 324 -56.03 -11.63 12.82
CA ARG A 324 -56.10 -12.40 14.07
C ARG A 324 -54.76 -12.99 14.53
N ILE A 325 -53.78 -13.14 13.63
CA ILE A 325 -52.46 -13.72 13.98
C ILE A 325 -51.48 -12.69 14.59
N PHE A 326 -51.85 -11.41 14.57
CA PHE A 326 -51.05 -10.31 15.14
C PHE A 326 -51.64 -9.87 16.48
N LYS A 327 -50.85 -9.87 17.56
CA LYS A 327 -51.27 -9.32 18.85
C LYS A 327 -50.92 -7.84 18.93
N THR A 328 -51.88 -6.97 19.23
CA THR A 328 -51.67 -5.50 19.21
C THR A 328 -52.00 -4.79 20.51
N LYS A 329 -52.46 -5.50 21.54
CA LYS A 329 -52.99 -4.88 22.77
C LYS A 329 -51.92 -4.48 23.80
N ASP A 330 -50.69 -4.97 23.65
CA ASP A 330 -49.64 -4.87 24.68
C ASP A 330 -48.43 -4.03 24.17
N CYS A 331 -48.59 -2.72 24.01
CA CYS A 331 -47.48 -1.83 23.60
C CYS A 331 -47.02 -0.96 24.77
N LEU A 332 -45.76 -1.09 25.17
CA LEU A 332 -45.12 -0.31 26.25
C LEU A 332 -44.38 0.95 25.74
N TYR A 333 -44.37 1.16 24.43
CA TYR A 333 -43.64 2.22 23.74
C TYR A 333 -44.61 3.19 23.06
N SER A 334 -44.13 4.33 22.56
CA SER A 334 -44.96 5.29 21.79
C SER A 334 -45.57 4.68 20.54
N SER A 335 -44.87 3.72 19.93
CA SER A 335 -45.29 3.00 18.74
C SER A 335 -44.73 1.58 18.78
N CYS A 336 -45.58 0.61 18.51
CA CYS A 336 -45.20 -0.78 18.30
C CYS A 336 -45.69 -1.25 16.93
N SER A 337 -45.00 -2.25 16.41
CA SER A 337 -45.48 -3.01 15.25
C SER A 337 -46.60 -3.97 15.68
N PHE A 338 -46.23 -5.11 16.26
CA PHE A 338 -47.10 -6.11 16.86
C PHE A 338 -46.31 -6.93 17.89
N ASN A 339 -47.02 -7.72 18.70
CA ASN A 339 -46.49 -8.51 19.82
C ASN A 339 -45.71 -7.66 20.85
N GLY A 340 -46.04 -6.38 20.98
CA GLY A 340 -45.38 -5.45 21.90
C GLY A 340 -43.96 -5.04 21.49
N ILE A 341 -43.57 -5.31 20.25
CA ILE A 341 -42.24 -4.95 19.74
C ILE A 341 -42.24 -3.47 19.31
N PHE A 342 -41.35 -2.70 19.93
CA PHE A 342 -41.07 -1.31 19.57
C PHE A 342 -40.82 -1.18 18.07
N LEU A 343 -41.42 -0.18 17.43
CA LEU A 343 -41.11 0.17 16.04
C LEU A 343 -40.91 1.69 15.97
N PRO A 344 -39.69 2.19 15.70
CA PRO A 344 -39.46 3.60 15.46
C PRO A 344 -40.30 4.10 14.29
N GLU A 345 -40.53 5.41 14.24
CA GLU A 345 -41.27 6.02 13.15
C GLU A 345 -40.61 5.73 11.79
N VAL A 346 -41.31 4.99 10.92
CA VAL A 346 -40.84 4.73 9.55
C VAL A 346 -40.80 6.03 8.75
N SER A 347 -39.62 6.37 8.25
CA SER A 347 -39.36 7.58 7.47
C SER A 347 -38.31 7.32 6.39
N GLY A 348 -38.35 8.09 5.31
CA GLY A 348 -37.51 7.86 4.13
C GLY A 348 -38.03 6.75 3.22
N GLU A 349 -37.13 6.25 2.39
CA GLU A 349 -37.39 5.27 1.32
C GLU A 349 -37.06 3.87 1.79
N PHE A 350 -37.78 2.85 1.30
CA PHE A 350 -37.59 1.45 1.64
C PHE A 350 -37.52 0.56 0.40
N GLY A 351 -36.55 -0.35 0.35
CA GLY A 351 -36.49 -1.43 -0.63
C GLY A 351 -37.10 -2.70 -0.04
N ALA A 352 -38.11 -3.25 -0.70
CA ALA A 352 -38.78 -4.50 -0.34
C ALA A 352 -38.43 -5.61 -1.33
N PHE A 353 -37.80 -6.68 -0.84
CA PHE A 353 -37.26 -7.76 -1.67
C PHE A 353 -37.75 -9.15 -1.21
N SER A 354 -37.20 -10.20 -1.80
CA SER A 354 -37.65 -11.59 -1.59
C SER A 354 -39.15 -11.75 -1.92
N ALA A 355 -39.94 -12.39 -1.05
CA ALA A 355 -41.35 -12.63 -1.34
C ALA A 355 -42.19 -11.35 -1.44
N PHE A 356 -41.73 -10.22 -0.89
CA PHE A 356 -42.39 -8.93 -1.16
C PHE A 356 -42.40 -8.63 -2.66
N TYR A 357 -41.25 -8.75 -3.32
CA TYR A 357 -41.13 -8.52 -4.75
C TYR A 357 -41.89 -9.57 -5.56
N TYR A 358 -41.63 -10.87 -5.36
CA TYR A 358 -42.19 -11.91 -6.22
C TYR A 358 -43.72 -11.95 -6.21
N VAL A 359 -44.34 -11.67 -5.06
CA VAL A 359 -45.81 -11.62 -4.94
C VAL A 359 -46.38 -10.37 -5.60
N MET A 360 -45.79 -9.19 -5.39
CA MET A 360 -46.27 -7.95 -6.00
C MET A 360 -46.00 -7.88 -7.51
N ASN A 361 -44.89 -8.46 -7.96
CA ASN A 361 -44.56 -8.55 -9.37
C ASN A 361 -45.48 -9.52 -10.12
N PHE A 362 -45.85 -10.65 -9.51
CA PHE A 362 -46.81 -11.60 -10.11
C PHE A 362 -48.15 -10.93 -10.46
N LEU A 363 -48.63 -10.02 -9.60
CA LEU A 363 -49.86 -9.25 -9.84
C LEU A 363 -49.65 -7.97 -10.66
N ASN A 364 -48.41 -7.67 -11.07
CA ASN A 364 -48.04 -6.45 -11.77
C ASN A 364 -48.49 -5.18 -11.03
N VAL A 365 -48.15 -5.10 -9.74
CA VAL A 365 -48.55 -3.99 -8.83
C VAL A 365 -47.38 -3.30 -8.11
N THR A 366 -46.14 -3.59 -8.50
CA THR A 366 -44.91 -3.08 -7.84
C THR A 366 -44.80 -1.55 -7.83
N GLU A 367 -45.36 -0.85 -8.82
CA GLU A 367 -45.30 0.62 -8.95
C GLU A 367 -46.66 1.29 -8.70
N LYS A 368 -47.66 0.54 -8.23
CA LYS A 368 -49.04 1.05 -8.08
C LYS A 368 -49.28 1.67 -6.70
N PRO A 369 -50.12 2.72 -6.60
CA PRO A 369 -50.56 3.25 -5.32
C PRO A 369 -51.40 2.22 -4.55
N MET A 370 -51.39 2.31 -3.21
CA MET A 370 -52.00 1.32 -2.31
C MET A 370 -53.44 0.95 -2.68
N ASP A 371 -54.30 1.91 -3.03
CA ASP A 371 -55.70 1.63 -3.37
C ASP A 371 -55.82 0.69 -4.58
N GLN A 372 -55.00 0.90 -5.62
CA GLN A 372 -55.00 0.08 -6.83
C GLN A 372 -54.40 -1.30 -6.57
N VAL A 373 -53.40 -1.39 -5.68
CA VAL A 373 -52.85 -2.67 -5.21
C VAL A 373 -53.96 -3.48 -4.55
N ILE A 374 -54.68 -2.87 -3.60
CA ILE A 374 -55.81 -3.50 -2.90
C ILE A 374 -56.89 -3.94 -3.89
N GLU A 375 -57.29 -3.09 -4.83
CA GLU A 375 -58.29 -3.43 -5.84
C GLU A 375 -57.86 -4.60 -6.74
N THR A 376 -56.59 -4.61 -7.18
CA THR A 376 -56.04 -5.71 -7.99
C THR A 376 -56.06 -7.02 -7.20
N VAL A 377 -55.68 -6.99 -5.92
CA VAL A 377 -55.70 -8.17 -5.05
C VAL A 377 -57.13 -8.66 -4.81
N LYS A 378 -58.09 -7.76 -4.57
CA LYS A 378 -59.52 -8.11 -4.44
C LYS A 378 -60.03 -8.85 -5.66
N ASN A 379 -59.75 -8.30 -6.85
CA ASN A 379 -60.17 -8.89 -8.12
C ASN A 379 -59.46 -10.23 -8.40
N PHE A 380 -58.20 -10.38 -8.01
CA PHE A 380 -57.50 -11.64 -8.15
C PHE A 380 -58.08 -12.72 -7.23
N CYS A 381 -58.29 -12.41 -5.95
CA CYS A 381 -58.84 -13.33 -4.96
C CYS A 381 -60.25 -13.85 -5.32
N SER A 382 -61.08 -13.04 -5.99
CA SER A 382 -62.44 -13.41 -6.36
C SER A 382 -62.54 -14.32 -7.60
N LYS A 383 -61.45 -14.52 -8.35
CA LYS A 383 -61.41 -15.46 -9.48
C LYS A 383 -61.56 -16.91 -8.99
N SER A 384 -62.20 -17.74 -9.81
CA SER A 384 -62.28 -19.18 -9.57
C SER A 384 -60.93 -19.87 -9.82
N TRP A 385 -60.71 -21.02 -9.19
CA TRP A 385 -59.45 -21.76 -9.31
C TRP A 385 -59.16 -22.23 -10.74
N ASN A 386 -60.20 -22.52 -11.53
CA ASN A 386 -60.01 -22.91 -12.93
C ASN A 386 -59.55 -21.73 -13.79
N GLU A 387 -60.18 -20.56 -13.63
CA GLU A 387 -59.75 -19.34 -14.34
C GLU A 387 -58.30 -18.97 -14.02
N VAL A 388 -57.90 -19.07 -12.74
CA VAL A 388 -56.52 -18.78 -12.32
C VAL A 388 -55.52 -19.76 -12.94
N LYS A 389 -55.84 -21.06 -13.02
CA LYS A 389 -54.97 -22.04 -13.69
C LYS A 389 -54.86 -21.80 -15.19
N ASP A 390 -55.97 -21.43 -15.83
CA ASP A 390 -56.02 -21.17 -17.27
C ASP A 390 -55.24 -19.91 -17.64
N GLU A 391 -55.26 -18.88 -16.79
CA GLU A 391 -54.52 -17.63 -16.98
C GLU A 391 -53.01 -17.81 -16.70
N PHE A 392 -52.64 -18.68 -15.75
CA PHE A 392 -51.25 -18.90 -15.33
C PHE A 392 -50.77 -20.36 -15.43
N PRO A 393 -50.85 -21.01 -16.60
CA PRO A 393 -50.60 -22.45 -16.75
C PRO A 393 -49.15 -22.87 -16.53
N LYS A 394 -48.21 -21.91 -16.56
CA LYS A 394 -46.77 -22.15 -16.37
C LYS A 394 -46.32 -22.04 -14.92
N VAL A 395 -47.16 -21.52 -14.02
CA VAL A 395 -46.82 -21.34 -12.61
C VAL A 395 -47.17 -22.62 -11.85
N LYS A 396 -46.21 -23.14 -11.06
CA LYS A 396 -46.46 -24.34 -10.25
C LYS A 396 -47.61 -24.07 -9.27
N GLU A 397 -48.57 -24.99 -9.21
CA GLU A 397 -49.79 -24.91 -8.39
C GLU A 397 -49.52 -24.58 -6.91
N LYS A 398 -48.40 -25.07 -6.36
CA LYS A 398 -47.96 -24.76 -4.99
C LYS A 398 -47.85 -23.24 -4.73
N TYR A 399 -47.32 -22.47 -5.68
CA TYR A 399 -47.20 -21.01 -5.53
C TYR A 399 -48.49 -20.31 -5.96
N LEU A 400 -49.09 -20.77 -7.06
CA LEU A 400 -50.27 -20.16 -7.65
C LEU A 400 -51.46 -20.12 -6.67
N SER A 401 -51.64 -21.19 -5.91
CA SER A 401 -52.71 -21.29 -4.90
C SER A 401 -52.53 -20.37 -3.69
N GLU A 402 -51.34 -19.80 -3.48
CA GLU A 402 -51.02 -19.00 -2.29
C GLU A 402 -50.96 -17.49 -2.56
N TYR A 403 -51.09 -17.02 -3.81
CA TYR A 403 -50.94 -15.59 -4.13
C TYR A 403 -52.03 -14.71 -3.54
N CYS A 404 -53.28 -15.18 -3.44
CA CYS A 404 -54.34 -14.43 -2.77
C CYS A 404 -53.99 -14.20 -1.30
N PHE A 405 -53.71 -15.27 -0.54
CA PHE A 405 -53.21 -15.15 0.83
C PHE A 405 -51.97 -14.25 0.94
N SER A 406 -50.95 -14.50 0.12
CA SER A 406 -49.64 -13.84 0.26
C SER A 406 -49.72 -12.34 -0.01
N SER A 407 -50.50 -11.92 -1.00
CA SER A 407 -50.68 -10.51 -1.33
C SER A 407 -51.50 -9.79 -0.26
N THR A 408 -52.59 -10.38 0.24
CA THR A 408 -53.35 -9.85 1.38
C THR A 408 -52.50 -9.76 2.66
N TYR A 409 -51.65 -10.76 2.90
CA TYR A 409 -50.74 -10.78 4.04
C TYR A 409 -49.73 -9.64 3.98
N ILE A 410 -49.09 -9.41 2.82
CA ILE A 410 -48.16 -8.31 2.62
C ILE A 410 -48.84 -6.95 2.85
N ILE A 411 -50.06 -6.76 2.31
CA ILE A 411 -50.80 -5.51 2.53
C ILE A 411 -51.04 -5.29 4.02
N SER A 412 -51.52 -6.31 4.75
CA SER A 412 -51.75 -6.20 6.20
C SER A 412 -50.46 -5.89 6.96
N LEU A 413 -49.37 -6.59 6.64
CA LEU A 413 -48.06 -6.41 7.27
C LEU A 413 -47.52 -5.00 7.05
N LEU A 414 -47.41 -4.54 5.79
CA LEU A 414 -46.83 -3.24 5.47
C LEU A 414 -47.70 -2.08 5.98
N SER A 415 -49.01 -2.12 5.68
CA SER A 415 -49.89 -0.98 5.97
C SER A 415 -50.33 -0.90 7.43
N GLN A 416 -50.69 -2.02 8.06
CA GLN A 416 -51.30 -2.03 9.39
C GLN A 416 -50.32 -2.37 10.52
N ARG A 417 -49.17 -2.99 10.19
CA ARG A 417 -48.21 -3.47 11.19
C ARG A 417 -46.88 -2.75 11.14
N TYR A 418 -46.39 -2.38 9.95
CA TYR A 418 -45.20 -1.54 9.79
C TYR A 418 -45.53 -0.06 9.58
N ASN A 419 -46.81 0.30 9.65
CA ASN A 419 -47.29 1.69 9.60
C ASN A 419 -46.90 2.44 8.32
N PHE A 420 -46.79 1.74 7.19
CA PHE A 420 -46.74 2.37 5.87
C PHE A 420 -48.15 2.80 5.49
N THR A 421 -48.56 3.97 5.98
CA THR A 421 -49.83 4.60 5.62
C THR A 421 -49.94 4.83 4.11
N LYS A 422 -51.14 5.16 3.63
CA LYS A 422 -51.39 5.46 2.21
C LYS A 422 -50.39 6.47 1.62
N GLU A 423 -49.99 7.46 2.41
CA GLU A 423 -49.02 8.49 2.05
C GLU A 423 -47.58 7.97 2.01
N LYS A 424 -47.24 7.01 2.87
CA LYS A 424 -45.89 6.42 2.98
C LYS A 424 -45.67 5.24 2.04
N TRP A 425 -46.74 4.67 1.47
CA TRP A 425 -46.65 3.53 0.54
C TRP A 425 -45.78 3.81 -0.69
N GLN A 426 -45.85 5.03 -1.21
CA GLN A 426 -45.06 5.46 -2.37
C GLN A 426 -43.54 5.44 -2.12
N ASN A 427 -43.12 5.36 -0.85
CA ASN A 427 -41.72 5.27 -0.47
C ASN A 427 -41.22 3.80 -0.46
N ILE A 428 -42.07 2.82 -0.77
CA ILE A 428 -41.69 1.41 -0.86
C ILE A 428 -41.40 1.07 -2.32
N HIS A 429 -40.18 0.62 -2.58
CA HIS A 429 -39.71 0.16 -3.88
C HIS A 429 -39.58 -1.35 -3.83
N PHE A 430 -40.33 -2.09 -4.66
CA PHE A 430 -40.25 -3.55 -4.73
C PHE A 430 -39.12 -3.96 -5.69
N LEU A 431 -38.11 -4.67 -5.20
CA LEU A 431 -36.84 -4.89 -5.91
C LEU A 431 -36.56 -6.40 -6.08
N GLU A 432 -36.24 -6.83 -7.31
CA GLU A 432 -35.76 -8.19 -7.60
C GLU A 432 -34.23 -8.25 -7.46
N LYS A 433 -33.59 -7.50 -8.36
CA LYS A 433 -32.14 -7.41 -8.53
C LYS A 433 -31.79 -5.95 -8.71
N ILE A 434 -30.64 -5.56 -8.18
CA ILE A 434 -30.04 -4.25 -8.43
C ILE A 434 -28.71 -4.54 -9.11
N GLU A 435 -28.50 -3.98 -10.30
CA GLU A 435 -27.27 -4.16 -11.10
C GLU A 435 -26.85 -5.63 -11.31
N LYS A 436 -27.83 -6.50 -11.60
CA LYS A 436 -27.65 -7.95 -11.83
C LYS A 436 -27.26 -8.76 -10.58
N SER A 437 -27.15 -8.14 -9.41
CA SER A 437 -26.92 -8.84 -8.13
C SER A 437 -28.25 -9.12 -7.43
N ASP A 438 -28.35 -10.27 -6.76
CA ASP A 438 -29.53 -10.64 -5.98
C ASP A 438 -29.64 -9.76 -4.73
N THR A 439 -30.85 -9.26 -4.46
CA THR A 439 -31.13 -8.51 -3.25
C THR A 439 -31.37 -9.47 -2.08
N GLY A 440 -30.52 -9.42 -1.05
CA GLY A 440 -30.55 -10.35 0.08
C GLY A 440 -29.38 -10.13 1.05
N TRP A 441 -29.32 -10.88 2.14
CA TRP A 441 -28.34 -10.65 3.22
C TRP A 441 -26.90 -11.09 2.86
N THR A 442 -26.71 -11.92 1.84
CA THR A 442 -25.41 -12.56 1.54
C THR A 442 -24.31 -11.59 1.11
N LEU A 443 -24.62 -10.58 0.29
CA LEU A 443 -23.65 -9.57 -0.14
C LEU A 443 -23.21 -8.68 1.03
N GLY A 444 -24.14 -8.21 1.86
CA GLY A 444 -23.87 -7.43 3.06
C GLY A 444 -23.06 -8.21 4.09
N TYR A 445 -23.31 -9.52 4.20
CA TYR A 445 -22.47 -10.41 5.00
C TYR A 445 -21.04 -10.47 4.45
N MET A 446 -20.89 -10.64 3.12
CA MET A 446 -19.57 -10.63 2.47
C MET A 446 -18.85 -9.28 2.64
N LEU A 447 -19.54 -8.15 2.49
CA LEU A 447 -18.99 -6.81 2.70
C LEU A 447 -18.47 -6.63 4.13
N ASN A 448 -19.26 -7.02 5.13
CA ASN A 448 -18.81 -6.97 6.52
C ASN A 448 -17.58 -7.86 6.77
N LEU A 449 -17.52 -9.03 6.12
CA LEU A 449 -16.33 -9.89 6.18
C LEU A 449 -15.11 -9.27 5.50
N THR A 450 -15.28 -8.48 4.43
CA THR A 450 -14.14 -7.79 3.80
C THR A 450 -13.43 -6.83 4.75
N ASN A 451 -14.13 -6.22 5.72
CA ASN A 451 -13.50 -5.41 6.78
C ASN A 451 -12.59 -6.23 7.71
N MET A 452 -12.87 -7.53 7.87
CA MET A 452 -12.08 -8.45 8.71
C MET A 452 -10.88 -9.05 7.98
N ILE A 453 -10.88 -8.96 6.65
CA ILE A 453 -9.73 -9.35 5.83
C ILE A 453 -8.78 -8.14 5.83
N PRO A 454 -7.46 -8.29 6.02
CA PRO A 454 -6.54 -7.16 5.86
C PRO A 454 -6.58 -6.67 4.39
N SER A 455 -6.45 -5.36 4.16
CA SER A 455 -6.23 -4.86 2.80
C SER A 455 -4.89 -5.39 2.30
N GLU A 456 -4.88 -6.07 1.16
CA GLU A 456 -3.62 -6.27 0.44
C GLU A 456 -3.23 -4.90 -0.11
N GLN A 457 -1.94 -4.56 -0.03
CA GLN A 457 -1.48 -3.31 -0.63
C GLN A 457 -1.92 -3.28 -2.09
N PRO A 458 -2.42 -2.13 -2.57
CA PRO A 458 -2.95 -2.04 -3.91
C PRO A 458 -1.94 -2.59 -4.91
N TYR A 459 -2.39 -3.54 -5.74
CA TYR A 459 -1.66 -3.95 -6.93
C TYR A 459 -1.86 -2.81 -7.92
N THR A 460 -1.05 -1.77 -7.76
CA THR A 460 -1.12 -0.57 -8.56
C THR A 460 -1.12 -0.96 -10.04
N HIS A 461 -2.28 -0.86 -10.68
CA HIS A 461 -2.33 -0.71 -12.13
C HIS A 461 -1.59 0.58 -12.40
N LEU A 462 -0.31 0.45 -12.77
CA LEU A 462 0.61 1.58 -12.68
C LEU A 462 0.10 2.75 -13.52
N LEU A 463 -0.59 2.52 -14.67
CA LEU A 463 -1.34 3.54 -15.42
C LEU A 463 -2.41 2.91 -16.37
N SER A 464 -3.35 3.72 -16.90
CA SER A 464 -4.26 3.33 -18.01
C SER A 464 -3.47 2.93 -19.28
N HIS A 465 -4.01 2.19 -20.26
CA HIS A 465 -3.25 1.81 -21.47
C HIS A 465 -2.50 2.99 -22.14
N THR A 466 -3.18 4.14 -22.23
CA THR A 466 -2.59 5.40 -22.70
C THR A 466 -1.63 5.99 -21.69
N GLY A 467 -1.94 5.94 -20.40
CA GLY A 467 -1.04 6.38 -19.34
C GLY A 467 0.23 5.53 -19.25
N PHE A 468 0.18 4.21 -19.39
CA PHE A 468 1.34 3.32 -19.31
C PHE A 468 2.22 3.46 -20.54
N ILE A 469 1.63 3.66 -21.73
CA ILE A 469 2.40 4.05 -22.92
C ILE A 469 3.01 5.44 -22.71
N SER A 470 2.25 6.41 -22.22
CA SER A 470 2.76 7.75 -21.91
C SER A 470 3.84 7.73 -20.83
N PHE A 471 3.72 6.90 -19.80
CA PHE A 471 4.67 6.75 -18.70
C PHE A 471 5.87 5.93 -19.10
N MET A 472 5.73 4.88 -19.90
CA MET A 472 6.88 4.17 -20.45
C MET A 472 7.62 5.05 -21.46
N VAL A 473 6.92 5.89 -22.24
CA VAL A 473 7.55 6.91 -23.08
C VAL A 473 8.17 8.01 -22.23
N ILE A 474 7.50 8.52 -21.20
CA ILE A 474 8.00 9.57 -20.29
C ILE A 474 9.16 9.04 -19.45
N CYS A 475 9.08 7.88 -18.80
CA CYS A 475 10.19 7.23 -18.11
C CYS A 475 11.32 6.82 -19.05
N SER A 476 11.03 6.38 -20.28
CA SER A 476 12.09 6.17 -21.28
C SER A 476 12.71 7.50 -21.73
N VAL A 477 11.95 8.59 -21.77
CA VAL A 477 12.43 9.96 -22.05
C VAL A 477 13.17 10.55 -20.84
N LEU A 478 12.81 10.24 -19.59
CA LEU A 478 13.38 10.76 -18.32
C LEU A 478 14.62 9.97 -17.87
N VAL A 479 14.67 8.65 -18.06
CA VAL A 479 15.94 7.90 -17.97
C VAL A 479 16.86 8.29 -19.13
N MET A 480 16.29 8.67 -20.28
CA MET A 480 17.03 9.32 -21.36
C MET A 480 17.41 10.77 -21.05
N THR A 481 16.77 11.56 -20.18
CA THR A 481 17.18 12.97 -20.01
C THR A 481 18.51 13.09 -19.29
N LEU A 482 18.73 12.33 -18.20
CA LEU A 482 20.03 12.28 -17.52
C LEU A 482 21.11 11.71 -18.44
N LEU A 483 20.84 10.55 -19.06
CA LEU A 483 21.80 9.89 -19.95
C LEU A 483 22.07 10.72 -21.21
N LEU A 484 21.06 11.27 -21.86
CA LEU A 484 21.23 12.17 -23.00
C LEU A 484 21.97 13.42 -22.61
N ALA A 485 21.68 14.08 -21.47
CA ALA A 485 22.43 15.26 -21.03
C ALA A 485 23.92 14.94 -20.84
N LEU A 486 24.24 13.84 -20.12
CA LEU A 486 25.63 13.42 -19.92
C LEU A 486 26.31 12.98 -21.22
N PHE A 487 25.59 12.28 -22.12
CA PHE A 487 26.11 11.89 -23.42
C PHE A 487 26.22 13.05 -24.41
N ASP A 488 25.39 14.08 -24.29
CA ASP A 488 25.39 15.28 -25.13
C ASP A 488 26.55 16.20 -24.74
N VAL A 489 26.77 16.42 -23.44
CA VAL A 489 27.97 17.10 -22.93
C VAL A 489 29.22 16.34 -23.36
N ARG A 490 29.25 15.02 -23.20
CA ARG A 490 30.35 14.18 -23.70
C ARG A 490 30.53 14.29 -25.22
N GLY A 491 29.44 14.33 -25.97
CA GLY A 491 29.46 14.48 -27.43
C GLY A 491 29.99 15.84 -27.88
N SER A 492 29.70 16.88 -27.11
CA SER A 492 30.12 18.27 -27.35
C SER A 492 31.57 18.54 -26.93
N CYS A 493 32.04 17.90 -25.86
CA CYS A 493 33.40 18.04 -25.31
C CYS A 493 34.13 16.70 -25.13
N PRO A 494 34.26 15.86 -26.18
CA PRO A 494 34.73 14.46 -26.03
C PRO A 494 36.19 14.33 -25.62
N TYR A 495 37.02 15.35 -25.87
CA TYR A 495 38.45 15.33 -25.56
C TYR A 495 38.77 15.71 -24.12
N ILE A 496 37.84 16.37 -23.45
CA ILE A 496 38.01 16.80 -22.07
C ILE A 496 37.02 16.14 -21.11
N THR A 497 36.25 15.15 -21.58
CA THR A 497 35.24 14.47 -20.76
C THR A 497 35.28 12.96 -20.87
N ARG A 498 34.95 12.28 -19.77
CA ARG A 498 34.75 10.83 -19.73
C ARG A 498 33.54 10.47 -18.86
N LEU A 499 32.58 9.77 -19.47
CA LEU A 499 31.45 9.18 -18.76
C LEU A 499 31.79 7.74 -18.36
N TYR A 500 31.69 7.43 -17.07
CA TYR A 500 31.85 6.09 -16.53
C TYR A 500 30.82 5.80 -15.43
N SER A 501 30.76 4.56 -14.96
CA SER A 501 29.89 4.18 -13.85
C SER A 501 30.71 3.60 -12.70
N ILE A 502 30.36 3.98 -11.47
CA ILE A 502 31.02 3.51 -10.24
C ILE A 502 30.35 2.27 -9.63
N GLY A 503 29.20 1.86 -10.16
CA GLY A 503 28.41 0.76 -9.63
C GLY A 503 26.95 0.86 -10.04
N ARG A 504 26.11 0.03 -9.42
CA ARG A 504 24.67 0.02 -9.67
C ARG A 504 23.89 0.17 -8.37
N SER A 505 22.74 0.82 -8.48
CA SER A 505 21.73 0.87 -7.43
C SER A 505 21.11 -0.51 -7.20
N VAL A 506 20.31 -0.64 -6.15
CA VAL A 506 19.60 -1.88 -5.83
C VAL A 506 18.69 -2.33 -6.98
N GLN A 507 18.02 -1.41 -7.70
CA GLN A 507 17.22 -1.74 -8.88
C GLN A 507 18.05 -1.87 -10.17
N GLY A 508 19.38 -1.82 -10.07
CA GLY A 508 20.30 -2.06 -11.19
C GLY A 508 20.57 -0.84 -12.08
N ARG A 509 20.20 0.38 -11.65
CA ARG A 509 20.53 1.62 -12.40
C ARG A 509 22.00 1.96 -12.19
N ASN A 510 22.71 2.32 -13.26
CA ASN A 510 24.11 2.72 -13.15
C ASN A 510 24.23 4.06 -12.41
N LEU A 511 25.17 4.15 -11.48
CA LEU A 511 25.59 5.40 -10.85
C LEU A 511 26.65 6.02 -11.76
N TYR A 512 26.25 7.01 -12.56
CA TYR A 512 27.10 7.62 -13.57
C TYR A 512 27.90 8.78 -13.01
N VAL A 513 29.18 8.83 -13.39
CA VAL A 513 30.09 9.93 -13.12
C VAL A 513 30.56 10.52 -14.44
N LEU A 514 30.44 11.83 -14.57
CA LEU A 514 31.05 12.58 -15.65
C LEU A 514 32.31 13.25 -15.13
N GLU A 515 33.42 12.91 -15.76
CA GLU A 515 34.75 13.44 -15.47
C GLU A 515 35.10 14.53 -16.46
N PHE A 516 35.73 15.61 -15.97
CA PHE A 516 36.39 16.64 -16.76
C PHE A 516 37.88 16.69 -16.42
N SER A 517 38.73 16.70 -17.45
CA SER A 517 40.20 16.85 -17.38
C SER A 517 40.71 17.04 -18.82
N ASP A 518 41.88 17.59 -19.05
CA ASP A 518 42.56 17.59 -20.35
C ASP A 518 43.11 16.22 -20.77
N SER A 519 43.29 15.28 -19.84
CA SER A 519 43.60 13.86 -20.09
C SER A 519 42.60 12.89 -19.45
N PRO A 520 41.33 12.83 -19.90
CA PRO A 520 40.29 12.04 -19.25
C PRO A 520 40.64 10.54 -19.12
N GLY A 521 40.53 10.04 -17.91
CA GLY A 521 40.74 8.65 -17.51
C GLY A 521 42.16 8.32 -17.07
N ILE A 522 43.07 9.28 -17.11
CA ILE A 522 44.45 9.16 -16.65
C ILE A 522 44.64 10.18 -15.52
N HIS A 523 45.26 9.75 -14.44
CA HIS A 523 45.68 10.67 -13.39
C HIS A 523 47.05 11.24 -13.77
N GLU A 524 47.17 12.56 -13.82
CA GLU A 524 48.44 13.25 -14.03
C GLU A 524 49.02 13.67 -12.67
N PRO A 525 50.28 13.32 -12.35
CA PRO A 525 50.87 13.69 -11.07
C PRO A 525 50.81 15.21 -10.86
N MET A 526 50.46 15.65 -9.65
CA MET A 526 50.29 17.07 -9.27
C MET A 526 48.97 17.73 -9.71
N GLU A 527 48.07 16.98 -10.37
CA GLU A 527 46.69 17.38 -10.60
C GLU A 527 45.77 16.74 -9.55
N PRO A 528 45.09 17.54 -8.71
CA PRO A 528 44.24 17.00 -7.67
C PRO A 528 42.90 16.49 -8.22
N GLU A 529 42.38 15.46 -7.55
CA GLU A 529 41.08 14.87 -7.86
C GLU A 529 39.98 15.57 -7.02
N PHE A 530 39.02 16.19 -7.70
CA PHE A 530 37.85 16.83 -7.10
C PHE A 530 36.59 15.98 -7.33
N LYS A 531 35.64 15.97 -6.38
CA LYS A 531 34.30 15.43 -6.66
C LYS A 531 33.13 16.26 -6.13
N TYR A 532 32.05 16.29 -6.89
CA TYR A 532 30.73 16.58 -6.35
C TYR A 532 29.85 15.34 -6.37
N VAL A 533 29.10 15.15 -5.30
CA VAL A 533 28.06 14.12 -5.20
C VAL A 533 26.74 14.80 -4.93
N ALA A 534 25.68 14.38 -5.63
CA ALA A 534 24.35 14.90 -5.42
C ALA A 534 23.31 13.80 -5.28
N ASN A 535 22.15 14.19 -4.75
CA ASN A 535 20.95 13.36 -4.76
C ASN A 535 21.19 12.00 -4.10
N MET A 536 21.94 12.00 -2.98
CA MET A 536 22.05 10.83 -2.10
C MET A 536 20.73 10.55 -1.39
N HIS A 537 19.94 11.61 -1.14
CA HIS A 537 18.50 11.49 -0.94
C HIS A 537 17.82 11.71 -2.27
N GLY A 538 17.07 10.71 -2.75
CA GLY A 538 16.50 10.74 -4.09
C GLY A 538 15.49 11.88 -4.30
N ASN A 539 14.84 12.33 -3.24
CA ASN A 539 13.87 13.42 -3.27
C ASN A 539 14.46 14.83 -3.10
N GLU A 540 15.77 14.94 -2.92
CA GLU A 540 16.52 16.20 -2.91
C GLU A 540 17.14 16.38 -4.29
N VAL A 541 16.36 16.98 -5.20
CA VAL A 541 16.60 16.94 -6.66
C VAL A 541 17.43 18.10 -7.16
N LEU A 542 17.41 19.26 -6.48
CA LEU A 542 18.11 20.44 -6.96
C LEU A 542 19.60 20.17 -7.21
N GLY A 543 20.30 19.50 -6.29
CA GLY A 543 21.71 19.17 -6.45
C GLY A 543 22.00 18.34 -7.72
N ARG A 544 21.10 17.43 -8.09
CA ARG A 544 21.22 16.63 -9.32
C ARG A 544 21.19 17.51 -10.56
N GLU A 545 20.19 18.39 -10.63
CA GLU A 545 20.01 19.30 -11.78
C GLU A 545 21.17 20.31 -11.87
N LEU A 546 21.63 20.85 -10.73
CA LEU A 546 22.78 21.76 -10.69
C LEU A 546 24.07 21.10 -11.18
N LEU A 547 24.31 19.82 -10.89
CA LEU A 547 25.50 19.13 -11.42
C LEU A 547 25.42 18.87 -12.93
N LEU A 548 24.22 18.67 -13.48
CA LEU A 548 24.05 18.57 -14.93
C LEU A 548 24.25 19.91 -15.62
N GLN A 549 23.68 20.98 -15.04
CA GLN A 549 23.86 22.34 -15.54
C GLN A 549 25.32 22.80 -15.42
N LEU A 550 26.02 22.40 -14.35
CA LEU A 550 27.45 22.64 -14.18
C LEU A 550 28.28 21.91 -15.25
N ALA A 551 27.96 20.66 -15.55
CA ALA A 551 28.63 19.92 -16.62
C ALA A 551 28.50 20.62 -17.98
N ASP A 552 27.29 21.08 -18.30
CA ASP A 552 27.03 21.84 -19.54
C ASP A 552 27.81 23.15 -19.56
N PHE A 553 27.72 23.94 -18.49
CA PHE A 553 28.44 25.20 -18.33
C PHE A 553 29.96 25.04 -18.47
N LEU A 554 30.57 24.02 -17.83
CA LEU A 554 32.00 23.75 -17.95
C LEU A 554 32.40 23.46 -19.40
N CYS A 555 31.60 22.67 -20.12
CA CYS A 555 31.85 22.37 -21.53
C CYS A 555 31.68 23.60 -22.44
N GLU A 556 30.60 24.38 -22.27
CA GLU A 556 30.34 25.58 -23.06
C GLU A 556 31.43 26.64 -22.86
N GLU A 557 31.78 26.95 -21.61
CA GLU A 557 32.79 27.96 -21.29
C GLU A 557 34.19 27.53 -21.74
N TYR A 558 34.53 26.24 -21.64
CA TYR A 558 35.76 25.71 -22.23
C TYR A 558 35.80 25.92 -23.74
N ARG A 559 34.71 25.62 -24.45
CA ARG A 559 34.60 25.81 -25.91
C ARG A 559 34.66 27.27 -26.32
N HIS A 560 34.17 28.17 -25.48
CA HIS A 560 34.28 29.62 -25.67
C HIS A 560 35.67 30.18 -25.32
N GLY A 561 36.57 29.35 -24.76
CA GLY A 561 37.91 29.77 -24.38
C GLY A 561 37.93 30.64 -23.13
N ASN A 562 36.96 30.48 -22.22
CA ASN A 562 37.00 31.13 -20.92
C ASN A 562 38.25 30.64 -20.15
N GLN A 563 39.17 31.55 -19.85
CA GLN A 563 40.46 31.21 -19.24
C GLN A 563 40.31 30.57 -17.87
N ARG A 564 39.35 31.04 -17.04
CA ARG A 564 39.10 30.51 -15.70
C ARG A 564 38.72 29.02 -15.76
N ILE A 565 37.76 28.69 -16.62
CA ILE A 565 37.27 27.31 -16.78
C ILE A 565 38.28 26.42 -17.51
N THR A 566 38.98 26.97 -18.50
CA THR A 566 40.03 26.24 -19.23
C THR A 566 41.15 25.83 -18.28
N GLN A 567 41.66 26.76 -17.48
CA GLN A 567 42.69 26.48 -16.49
C GLN A 567 42.19 25.48 -15.44
N LEU A 568 40.96 25.64 -14.94
CA LEU A 568 40.39 24.73 -13.96
C LEU A 568 40.34 23.27 -14.47
N ILE A 569 39.97 23.05 -15.73
CA ILE A 569 39.92 21.72 -16.36
C ILE A 569 41.31 21.15 -16.67
N HIS A 570 42.28 22.00 -17.00
CA HIS A 570 43.67 21.57 -17.27
C HIS A 570 44.47 21.28 -16.00
N GLU A 571 44.06 21.86 -14.87
CA GLU A 571 44.81 21.70 -13.61
C GLU A 571 44.07 20.82 -12.60
N THR A 572 42.84 20.41 -12.89
CA THR A 572 41.98 19.66 -11.95
C THR A 572 41.24 18.56 -12.68
N ARG A 573 41.22 17.39 -12.04
CA ARG A 573 40.37 16.30 -12.49
C ARG A 573 39.06 16.31 -11.72
N ILE A 574 38.00 16.79 -12.38
CA ILE A 574 36.71 17.09 -11.77
C ILE A 574 35.76 15.94 -12.03
N HIS A 575 35.21 15.35 -10.97
CA HIS A 575 34.24 14.27 -11.08
C HIS A 575 32.86 14.67 -10.56
N LEU A 576 31.85 14.59 -11.42
CA LEU A 576 30.47 14.92 -11.08
C LEU A 576 29.64 13.64 -11.01
N LEU A 577 29.07 13.33 -9.84
CA LEU A 577 28.10 12.26 -9.61
C LEU A 577 26.71 12.89 -9.39
N PRO A 578 25.89 13.10 -10.44
CA PRO A 578 24.60 13.80 -10.32
C PRO A 578 23.57 13.07 -9.46
N SER A 579 23.65 11.74 -9.35
CA SER A 579 22.69 10.96 -8.57
C SER A 579 23.34 9.73 -7.95
N MET A 580 23.52 9.78 -6.64
CA MET A 580 23.92 8.63 -5.83
C MET A 580 22.73 7.71 -5.53
N ASN A 581 21.52 8.24 -5.39
CA ASN A 581 20.28 7.47 -5.17
C ASN A 581 19.29 7.62 -6.32
N PRO A 582 19.60 7.06 -7.52
CA PRO A 582 18.70 7.17 -8.66
C PRO A 582 17.37 6.44 -8.42
N ASP A 583 17.35 5.38 -7.59
CA ASP A 583 16.11 4.64 -7.29
C ASP A 583 15.13 5.48 -6.47
N GLY A 584 15.62 6.18 -5.44
CA GLY A 584 14.81 7.11 -4.66
C GLY A 584 14.33 8.30 -5.49
N TYR A 585 15.15 8.78 -6.43
CA TYR A 585 14.77 9.86 -7.35
C TYR A 585 13.58 9.48 -8.22
N GLU A 586 13.58 8.29 -8.82
CA GLU A 586 12.45 7.84 -9.67
C GLU A 586 11.15 7.76 -8.86
N VAL A 587 11.23 7.36 -7.58
CA VAL A 587 10.09 7.38 -6.67
C VAL A 587 9.64 8.81 -6.37
N ALA A 588 10.59 9.72 -6.13
CA ALA A 588 10.28 11.12 -5.84
C ALA A 588 9.64 11.83 -7.03
N ALA A 589 10.18 11.62 -8.24
CA ALA A 589 9.76 12.25 -9.48
C ALA A 589 8.42 11.72 -10.01
N ALA A 590 7.99 10.53 -9.59
CA ALA A 590 6.68 9.97 -9.94
C ALA A 590 5.52 10.55 -9.11
N GLN A 591 5.79 11.41 -8.14
CA GLN A 591 4.76 12.08 -7.34
C GLN A 591 4.03 13.15 -8.15
N ASN A 592 2.73 13.32 -7.92
CA ASN A 592 1.99 14.44 -8.48
C ASN A 592 2.35 15.74 -7.73
N GLU A 593 2.49 16.85 -8.46
CA GLU A 593 2.88 18.17 -7.92
C GLU A 593 2.02 18.64 -6.73
N SER A 594 0.73 18.27 -6.71
CA SER A 594 -0.22 18.59 -5.62
C SER A 594 -0.05 17.76 -4.35
N SER A 595 0.86 16.79 -4.34
CA SER A 595 1.05 15.77 -3.29
C SER A 595 2.51 15.50 -2.95
N LEU A 596 3.44 16.43 -3.27
CA LEU A 596 4.87 16.26 -2.98
C LEU A 596 5.12 16.09 -1.48
N GLU A 597 5.12 14.85 -1.01
CA GLU A 597 5.41 14.52 0.37
C GLU A 597 6.93 14.61 0.59
N TYR A 598 7.32 15.40 1.58
CA TYR A 598 8.72 15.72 1.89
C TYR A 598 9.63 14.50 2.19
N VAL A 599 9.05 13.33 2.42
CA VAL A 599 9.73 12.09 2.80
C VAL A 599 9.77 11.02 1.70
N ILE A 600 8.88 11.08 0.71
CA ILE A 600 8.81 10.08 -0.36
C ILE A 600 10.03 10.24 -1.27
N GLY A 601 10.73 9.12 -1.53
CA GLY A 601 11.93 9.08 -2.37
C GLY A 601 13.24 9.48 -1.68
N ARG A 602 13.21 9.84 -0.37
CA ARG A 602 14.43 10.16 0.39
C ARG A 602 15.40 8.97 0.48
N ASN A 603 14.88 7.82 0.94
CA ASN A 603 15.68 6.61 1.14
C ASN A 603 15.94 5.90 -0.20
N ASN A 604 16.88 4.95 -0.24
CA ASN A 604 17.00 4.03 -1.37
C ASN A 604 15.82 3.05 -1.40
N VAL A 605 15.76 2.15 -2.40
CA VAL A 605 14.61 1.22 -2.55
C VAL A 605 14.43 0.26 -1.37
N ASN A 606 15.51 -0.07 -0.65
CA ASN A 606 15.48 -0.88 0.57
C ASN A 606 15.07 -0.08 1.81
N ARG A 607 14.64 1.18 1.62
CA ARG A 607 14.24 2.13 2.66
C ARG A 607 15.38 2.51 3.62
N VAL A 608 16.62 2.43 3.15
CA VAL A 608 17.81 2.88 3.89
C VAL A 608 18.15 4.32 3.52
N ASP A 609 18.38 5.16 4.54
CA ASP A 609 18.96 6.49 4.35
C ASP A 609 20.46 6.32 4.07
N LEU A 610 20.89 6.63 2.83
CA LEU A 610 22.29 6.46 2.42
C LEU A 610 23.24 7.37 3.22
N ASN A 611 22.76 8.50 3.75
CA ASN A 611 23.52 9.37 4.65
C ASN A 611 23.53 8.86 6.11
N ARG A 612 23.08 7.63 6.36
CA ARG A 612 23.21 6.88 7.63
C ARG A 612 23.83 5.50 7.42
N ASN A 613 24.40 5.25 6.25
CA ASN A 613 24.81 3.92 5.84
C ASN A 613 26.34 3.73 5.75
N PHE A 614 27.16 4.78 5.91
CA PHE A 614 28.62 4.63 5.93
C PHE A 614 29.12 4.01 7.25
N PRO A 615 30.30 3.37 7.27
CA PRO A 615 30.93 2.93 8.52
C PRO A 615 31.12 4.08 9.53
N ASP A 616 30.80 3.84 10.80
CA ASP A 616 30.85 4.84 11.87
C ASP A 616 32.29 5.03 12.41
N LEU A 617 33.11 5.74 11.64
CA LEU A 617 34.52 5.95 11.97
C LEU A 617 34.72 6.93 13.13
N ASN A 618 33.79 7.87 13.36
CA ASN A 618 33.86 8.79 14.49
C ASN A 618 33.89 8.06 15.83
N THR A 619 33.08 7.00 16.01
CA THR A 619 33.12 6.21 17.26
C THR A 619 34.49 5.56 17.48
N ILE A 620 35.13 5.09 16.42
CA ILE A 620 36.47 4.51 16.50
C ILE A 620 37.47 5.61 16.85
N MET A 621 37.39 6.76 16.18
CA MET A 621 38.24 7.92 16.45
C MET A 621 38.12 8.39 17.90
N TYR A 622 36.90 8.61 18.42
CA TYR A 622 36.65 9.01 19.81
C TYR A 622 37.14 7.96 20.84
N SER A 623 37.16 6.68 20.48
CA SER A 623 37.75 5.63 21.30
C SER A 623 39.28 5.72 21.29
N ASN A 624 39.87 5.94 20.11
CA ASN A 624 41.30 6.04 19.90
C ASN A 624 41.91 7.27 20.60
N GLU A 625 41.19 8.37 20.68
CA GLU A 625 41.59 9.55 21.48
C GLU A 625 41.85 9.19 22.95
N LYS A 626 41.12 8.22 23.50
CA LYS A 626 41.25 7.78 24.89
C LYS A 626 42.26 6.65 25.07
N GLN A 627 42.34 5.74 24.11
CA GLN A 627 43.09 4.49 24.24
C GLN A 627 44.45 4.50 23.52
N GLY A 628 44.71 5.53 22.71
CA GLY A 628 45.82 5.57 21.76
C GLY A 628 45.47 4.80 20.49
N GLY A 629 45.54 5.46 19.35
CA GLY A 629 45.24 4.89 18.03
C GLY A 629 45.16 5.96 16.94
N PRO A 630 44.94 5.58 15.67
CA PRO A 630 44.81 6.54 14.58
C PRO A 630 43.54 7.40 14.72
N ASN A 631 43.65 8.69 14.43
CA ASN A 631 42.52 9.64 14.38
C ASN A 631 42.15 10.07 12.95
N HIS A 632 42.93 9.66 11.96
CA HIS A 632 42.71 9.83 10.52
C HIS A 632 43.22 8.56 9.81
N HIS A 633 42.89 8.38 8.53
CA HIS A 633 43.14 7.13 7.79
C HIS A 633 42.70 5.86 8.55
N ILE A 634 41.56 5.94 9.25
CA ILE A 634 41.07 4.86 10.11
C ILE A 634 40.69 3.66 9.22
N PRO A 635 41.22 2.45 9.49
CA PRO A 635 40.92 1.27 8.69
C PRO A 635 39.44 0.86 8.83
N LEU A 636 38.86 0.33 7.75
CA LEU A 636 37.47 -0.16 7.78
C LEU A 636 37.37 -1.49 8.54
N PRO A 637 36.29 -1.73 9.33
CA PRO A 637 36.07 -3.02 10.00
C PRO A 637 35.87 -4.18 9.02
N ASP A 638 36.41 -5.37 9.27
CA ASP A 638 36.41 -6.52 8.32
C ASP A 638 35.06 -6.84 7.66
N ASN A 639 33.95 -6.67 8.39
CA ASN A 639 32.60 -6.97 7.93
C ASN A 639 31.82 -5.76 7.38
N TRP A 640 32.49 -4.63 7.09
CA TRP A 640 31.82 -3.40 6.63
C TRP A 640 31.03 -3.60 5.34
N LYS A 641 31.55 -4.41 4.39
CA LYS A 641 30.92 -4.62 3.07
C LYS A 641 29.50 -5.19 3.15
N SER A 642 29.21 -6.01 4.17
CA SER A 642 27.88 -6.60 4.37
C SER A 642 26.91 -5.69 5.13
N GLN A 643 27.37 -4.53 5.58
CA GLN A 643 26.56 -3.58 6.37
C GLN A 643 26.10 -2.36 5.56
N VAL A 644 26.59 -2.22 4.33
CA VAL A 644 26.33 -1.07 3.46
C VAL A 644 25.48 -1.48 2.25
N GLU A 645 24.68 -0.54 1.76
CA GLU A 645 23.88 -0.67 0.55
C GLU A 645 24.78 -0.65 -0.70
N PRO A 646 24.32 -1.18 -1.85
CA PRO A 646 25.08 -1.18 -3.10
C PRO A 646 25.57 0.20 -3.54
N GLU A 647 24.75 1.25 -3.35
CA GLU A 647 25.11 2.63 -3.67
C GLU A 647 26.27 3.13 -2.80
N THR A 648 26.19 2.93 -1.48
CA THR A 648 27.24 3.30 -0.53
C THR A 648 28.51 2.47 -0.76
N LEU A 649 28.38 1.18 -1.08
CA LEU A 649 29.50 0.32 -1.46
C LEU A 649 30.24 0.87 -2.69
N ALA A 650 29.49 1.27 -3.73
CA ALA A 650 30.05 1.84 -4.95
C ALA A 650 30.83 3.13 -4.67
N VAL A 651 30.27 4.02 -3.84
CA VAL A 651 30.94 5.27 -3.45
C VAL A 651 32.20 5.02 -2.61
N ILE A 652 32.17 4.10 -1.63
CA ILE A 652 33.37 3.75 -0.86
C ILE A 652 34.46 3.13 -1.74
N GLN A 653 34.08 2.30 -2.72
CA GLN A 653 35.04 1.76 -3.68
C GLN A 653 35.60 2.85 -4.59
N TRP A 654 34.76 3.79 -5.02
CA TRP A 654 35.18 4.92 -5.83
C TRP A 654 36.20 5.80 -5.12
N MET A 655 35.99 6.06 -3.82
CA MET A 655 36.94 6.77 -2.94
C MET A 655 38.27 6.04 -2.74
N LYS A 656 38.34 4.73 -3.02
CA LYS A 656 39.59 3.95 -2.98
C LYS A 656 40.32 3.94 -4.32
N SER A 657 39.59 4.13 -5.41
CA SER A 657 40.14 4.14 -6.76
C SER A 657 40.76 5.48 -7.16
N TYR A 658 40.35 6.56 -6.51
CA TYR A 658 40.86 7.92 -6.78
C TYR A 658 41.19 8.64 -5.47
N ASN A 659 42.31 9.36 -5.48
CA ASN A 659 42.78 10.14 -4.33
C ASN A 659 42.07 11.50 -4.27
N PHE A 660 40.77 11.51 -3.93
CA PHE A 660 40.01 12.74 -3.81
C PHE A 660 40.56 13.65 -2.72
N ILE A 661 40.75 14.93 -3.03
CA ILE A 661 41.31 15.94 -2.13
C ILE A 661 40.21 16.84 -1.56
N LEU A 662 39.30 17.30 -2.41
CA LEU A 662 38.19 18.16 -2.02
C LEU A 662 36.87 17.61 -2.59
N SER A 663 35.80 17.71 -1.79
CA SER A 663 34.48 17.21 -2.16
C SER A 663 33.37 18.06 -1.55
N ALA A 664 32.22 18.10 -2.21
CA ALA A 664 30.99 18.43 -1.51
C ALA A 664 29.82 17.52 -1.89
N ASN A 665 28.92 17.35 -0.94
CA ASN A 665 27.71 16.58 -1.09
C ASN A 665 26.48 17.51 -1.07
N LEU A 666 25.69 17.47 -2.15
CA LEU A 666 24.63 18.42 -2.45
C LEU A 666 23.27 17.86 -1.99
N HIS A 667 22.70 18.51 -0.97
CA HIS A 667 21.45 18.21 -0.29
C HIS A 667 20.41 19.32 -0.48
N GLY A 668 19.19 19.09 0.02
CA GLY A 668 18.14 20.10 0.08
C GLY A 668 17.24 19.94 1.28
N GLY A 669 16.40 20.94 1.52
CA GLY A 669 15.52 21.06 2.68
C GLY A 669 15.93 22.17 3.65
N ALA A 670 17.15 22.69 3.51
CA ALA A 670 17.66 23.88 4.18
C ALA A 670 18.55 24.69 3.23
N VAL A 671 19.04 25.84 3.68
CA VAL A 671 20.05 26.63 2.95
C VAL A 671 21.20 26.98 3.88
N VAL A 672 22.25 26.15 3.87
CA VAL A 672 23.42 26.26 4.76
C VAL A 672 24.58 25.40 4.24
N ALA A 673 25.82 25.87 4.41
CA ALA A 673 27.01 25.04 4.24
C ALA A 673 27.38 24.38 5.58
N ASN A 674 27.14 23.08 5.67
CA ASN A 674 27.40 22.23 6.82
C ASN A 674 28.81 21.62 6.73
N TYR A 675 29.62 21.78 7.78
CA TYR A 675 30.99 21.26 7.82
C TYR A 675 31.22 20.31 9.01
N PRO A 676 32.18 19.37 8.89
CA PRO A 676 32.40 18.33 9.89
C PRO A 676 32.92 18.87 11.24
N TYR A 677 32.82 18.10 12.32
CA TYR A 677 32.18 16.77 12.38
C TYR A 677 30.66 16.85 12.50
N ASP A 678 29.97 15.86 11.93
CA ASP A 678 28.54 15.63 12.09
C ASP A 678 28.20 14.91 13.40
N LYS A 679 29.10 14.05 13.91
CA LYS A 679 28.87 13.30 15.16
C LYS A 679 29.39 14.01 16.40
N SER A 680 28.58 14.17 17.45
CA SER A 680 29.05 14.75 18.73
C SER A 680 29.81 13.72 19.59
N HIS A 681 30.73 14.21 20.45
CA HIS A 681 31.42 13.39 21.46
C HIS A 681 30.46 12.81 22.53
N GLU A 682 29.42 13.55 22.88
CA GLU A 682 28.46 13.18 23.93
C GLU A 682 27.26 12.41 23.35
N GLN A 683 26.89 11.29 23.97
CA GLN A 683 25.63 10.61 23.67
C GLN A 683 24.46 11.43 24.23
N ARG A 684 23.41 11.65 23.44
CA ARG A 684 22.18 12.35 23.85
C ARG A 684 21.69 11.86 25.22
N ILE A 685 21.87 12.68 26.26
CA ILE A 685 21.12 12.53 27.52
C ILE A 685 19.73 13.11 27.26
N ARG A 686 18.69 12.30 27.45
CA ARG A 686 17.28 12.73 27.30
C ARG A 686 17.05 14.04 28.05
N GLY A 687 16.73 15.10 27.31
CA GLY A 687 16.20 16.35 27.86
C GLY A 687 17.11 17.59 27.79
N ASN A 688 18.37 17.47 27.36
CA ASN A 688 19.24 18.65 27.19
C ASN A 688 19.58 18.89 25.71
N TRP A 689 19.11 20.01 25.16
CA TRP A 689 19.28 20.41 23.75
C TRP A 689 20.49 21.34 23.56
N GLN A 690 21.58 21.14 24.29
CA GLN A 690 22.81 21.90 24.02
C GLN A 690 23.60 21.15 22.95
N ALA A 691 23.38 21.56 21.70
CA ALA A 691 24.19 21.13 20.57
C ALA A 691 25.60 21.72 20.75
N ASN A 692 26.56 20.87 21.12
CA ASN A 692 27.94 21.27 21.28
C ASN A 692 28.67 21.07 19.96
N SER A 693 29.25 22.15 19.43
CA SER A 693 30.15 22.09 18.28
C SER A 693 31.26 21.07 18.53
N THR A 694 31.50 20.20 17.54
CA THR A 694 32.58 19.21 17.59
C THR A 694 33.56 19.49 16.45
N PRO A 695 34.59 20.33 16.70
CA PRO A 695 35.50 20.79 15.67
C PRO A 695 36.46 19.69 15.21
N THR A 696 36.83 19.71 13.94
CA THR A 696 37.92 18.88 13.40
C THR A 696 39.29 19.51 13.70
N PRO A 697 40.40 18.76 13.59
CA PRO A 697 41.73 19.36 13.60
C PRO A 697 41.93 20.47 12.54
N ASP A 698 41.20 20.38 11.43
CA ASP A 698 41.20 21.37 10.32
C ASP A 698 39.99 22.32 10.36
N ASP A 699 39.35 22.54 11.53
CA ASP A 699 38.09 23.31 11.65
C ASP A 699 38.13 24.70 10.98
N ILE A 700 39.23 25.43 11.16
CA ILE A 700 39.39 26.77 10.58
C ILE A 700 39.37 26.71 9.04
N LEU A 701 40.00 25.69 8.45
CA LEU A 701 39.98 25.45 7.01
C LEU A 701 38.56 25.07 6.56
N PHE A 702 37.88 24.16 7.26
CA PHE A 702 36.49 23.78 6.93
C PHE A 702 35.53 24.96 6.99
N ARG A 703 35.68 25.85 7.99
CA ARG A 703 34.92 27.10 8.07
C ARG A 703 35.21 28.03 6.89
N LYS A 704 36.46 28.08 6.41
CA LYS A 704 36.82 28.83 5.19
C LYS A 704 36.15 28.22 3.96
N LEU A 705 36.24 26.90 3.77
CA LEU A 705 35.61 26.18 2.67
C LEU A 705 34.10 26.40 2.63
N ALA A 706 33.43 26.28 3.78
CA ALA A 706 32.00 26.54 3.92
C ALA A 706 31.65 28.01 3.60
N LYS A 707 32.48 28.96 4.05
CA LYS A 707 32.31 30.39 3.75
C LYS A 707 32.51 30.70 2.26
N THR A 708 33.49 30.09 1.59
CA THR A 708 33.70 30.28 0.15
C THR A 708 32.39 29.98 -0.59
N TYR A 709 31.75 28.84 -0.31
CA TYR A 709 30.45 28.52 -0.93
C TYR A 709 29.35 29.51 -0.50
N SER A 710 29.19 29.72 0.81
CA SER A 710 28.09 30.53 1.37
C SER A 710 28.07 31.98 0.89
N TYR A 711 29.24 32.63 0.79
CA TYR A 711 29.35 34.02 0.33
C TYR A 711 29.28 34.15 -1.20
N ALA A 712 29.75 33.15 -1.94
CA ALA A 712 29.59 33.12 -3.40
C ALA A 712 28.15 32.78 -3.81
N HIS A 713 27.40 32.09 -2.96
CA HIS A 713 25.98 31.81 -3.17
C HIS A 713 25.16 33.10 -3.06
N GLY A 714 24.13 33.23 -3.90
CA GLY A 714 23.32 34.46 -4.01
C GLY A 714 22.64 34.96 -2.72
N TRP A 715 22.49 34.11 -1.70
CA TRP A 715 21.81 34.44 -0.43
C TRP A 715 22.15 33.58 0.78
N MET A 716 22.93 32.50 0.66
CA MET A 716 23.19 31.57 1.78
C MET A 716 23.81 32.30 2.99
N HIS A 717 24.80 33.17 2.74
CA HIS A 717 25.47 33.99 3.76
C HIS A 717 24.54 34.90 4.59
N ARG A 718 23.32 35.19 4.12
CA ARG A 718 22.35 36.00 4.88
C ARG A 718 21.87 35.29 6.15
N GLY A 719 22.04 33.97 6.21
CA GLY A 719 21.84 33.17 7.41
C GLY A 719 20.40 32.83 7.76
N THR A 720 19.43 33.71 7.49
CA THR A 720 18.00 33.44 7.73
C THR A 720 17.36 32.77 6.53
N ASN A 721 17.27 31.44 6.54
CA ASN A 721 16.67 30.68 5.45
C ASN A 721 15.83 29.51 5.98
N CYS A 722 14.71 29.20 5.32
CA CYS A 722 13.86 28.05 5.63
C CYS A 722 13.32 27.95 7.07
N GLY A 723 13.32 29.07 7.83
CA GLY A 723 12.93 29.11 9.24
C GLY A 723 14.08 28.93 10.24
N ASP A 724 15.28 28.61 9.76
CA ASP A 724 16.51 28.50 10.55
C ASP A 724 17.37 29.77 10.45
N PHE A 725 18.31 29.92 11.39
CA PHE A 725 19.30 31.00 11.38
C PHE A 725 20.73 30.45 11.56
N PHE A 726 21.54 30.59 10.52
CA PHE A 726 22.95 30.19 10.51
C PHE A 726 23.84 31.41 10.31
N ILE A 727 24.68 31.74 11.29
CA ILE A 727 25.62 32.86 11.14
C ILE A 727 26.54 32.62 9.94
N ASP A 728 26.68 33.63 9.07
CA ASP A 728 27.40 33.55 7.80
C ASP A 728 26.92 32.43 6.85
N GLY A 729 25.74 31.85 7.07
CA GLY A 729 25.20 30.75 6.27
C GLY A 729 25.97 29.43 6.42
N ILE A 730 26.69 29.23 7.53
CA ILE A 730 27.47 28.01 7.79
C ILE A 730 27.11 27.37 9.13
N THR A 731 27.31 26.06 9.27
CA THR A 731 27.15 25.37 10.56
C THR A 731 28.09 24.18 10.71
N ASN A 732 28.55 23.90 11.93
CA ASN A 732 29.16 22.61 12.27
C ASN A 732 28.04 21.57 12.38
N GLY A 733 28.20 20.39 11.77
CA GLY A 733 27.13 19.39 11.72
C GLY A 733 26.63 18.94 13.09
N ALA A 734 27.54 18.62 14.01
CA ALA A 734 27.19 18.24 15.38
C ALA A 734 26.46 19.37 16.14
N SER A 735 26.78 20.64 15.83
CA SER A 735 26.10 21.82 16.39
C SER A 735 24.69 22.05 15.84
N TRP A 736 24.36 21.53 14.65
CA TRP A 736 23.01 21.61 14.12
C TRP A 736 22.17 20.44 14.64
N TYR A 737 22.61 19.21 14.36
CA TYR A 737 22.11 18.00 14.98
C TYR A 737 23.12 16.85 14.79
N SER A 738 23.38 16.10 15.86
CA SER A 738 24.33 14.99 15.74
C SER A 738 23.84 13.89 14.81
N LEU A 739 24.71 13.50 13.87
CA LEU A 739 24.53 12.48 12.87
C LEU A 739 25.73 11.53 12.91
N SER A 740 25.49 10.23 12.75
CA SER A 740 26.56 9.23 12.59
C SER A 740 26.37 8.52 11.27
N LYS A 741 27.46 7.92 10.73
CA LYS A 741 27.43 7.16 9.48
C LYS A 741 27.14 8.00 8.22
N GLY A 742 27.52 9.28 8.26
CA GLY A 742 27.44 10.21 7.13
C GLY A 742 28.68 10.14 6.24
N MET A 743 28.54 10.58 4.99
CA MET A 743 29.63 10.56 4.00
C MET A 743 30.73 11.59 4.29
N GLN A 744 30.33 12.76 4.82
CA GLN A 744 31.20 13.88 5.12
C GLN A 744 32.30 13.50 6.13
N ASP A 745 31.91 12.99 7.30
CA ASP A 745 32.84 12.53 8.33
C ASP A 745 33.64 11.31 7.86
N PHE A 746 33.04 10.43 7.05
CA PHE A 746 33.72 9.26 6.52
C PHE A 746 34.88 9.62 5.58
N ASN A 747 34.69 10.58 4.67
CA ASN A 747 35.75 11.05 3.78
C ASN A 747 36.96 11.52 4.58
N TYR A 748 36.73 12.45 5.51
CA TYR A 748 37.81 13.03 6.30
C TYR A 748 38.50 11.98 7.17
N LEU A 749 37.76 11.07 7.81
CA LEU A 749 38.37 10.08 8.72
C LEU A 749 39.07 8.91 8.02
N HIS A 750 38.72 8.61 6.76
CA HIS A 750 39.23 7.44 6.05
C HIS A 750 40.24 7.76 4.94
N THR A 751 40.07 8.90 4.25
CA THR A 751 40.81 9.24 3.02
C THR A 751 41.54 10.59 3.18
N ASN A 752 42.15 11.09 2.11
CA ASN A 752 42.73 12.45 2.07
C ASN A 752 41.67 13.54 1.83
N CYS A 753 40.39 13.18 1.71
CA CYS A 753 39.36 14.03 1.16
C CYS A 753 38.70 14.92 2.22
N PHE A 754 38.72 16.22 1.98
CA PHE A 754 37.95 17.21 2.73
C PHE A 754 36.57 17.34 2.11
N GLU A 755 35.52 16.93 2.81
CA GLU A 755 34.14 17.04 2.32
C GLU A 755 33.30 17.96 3.21
N ILE A 756 32.45 18.77 2.59
CA ILE A 756 31.34 19.47 3.27
C ILE A 756 30.00 19.06 2.69
N THR A 757 28.92 19.28 3.43
CA THR A 757 27.55 19.09 2.99
C THR A 757 26.93 20.45 2.67
N LEU A 758 26.35 20.58 1.48
CA LEU A 758 25.73 21.80 1.01
C LEU A 758 24.21 21.61 0.95
N GLU A 759 23.48 22.30 1.80
CA GLU A 759 22.02 22.39 1.75
C GLU A 759 21.65 23.58 0.88
N LEU A 760 21.01 23.33 -0.27
CA LEU A 760 20.94 24.32 -1.35
C LEU A 760 19.61 25.10 -1.43
N SER A 761 18.51 24.49 -1.00
CA SER A 761 17.16 25.04 -1.17
C SER A 761 16.22 24.58 -0.07
N CYS A 762 15.21 25.42 0.26
CA CYS A 762 14.15 25.01 1.18
C CYS A 762 13.24 23.92 0.59
N LYS A 763 13.02 23.98 -0.74
CA LYS A 763 12.25 22.97 -1.47
C LYS A 763 13.17 21.86 -1.93
N LYS A 764 12.94 20.65 -1.43
CA LYS A 764 13.70 19.46 -1.83
C LYS A 764 13.49 19.09 -3.31
N PHE A 765 12.30 19.38 -3.82
CA PHE A 765 11.92 19.16 -5.21
C PHE A 765 11.33 20.47 -5.76
N PRO A 766 12.18 21.45 -6.15
CA PRO A 766 11.69 22.72 -6.68
C PRO A 766 11.04 22.51 -8.05
N PRO A 767 10.01 23.31 -8.40
CA PRO A 767 9.38 23.25 -9.71
C PRO A 767 10.33 23.77 -10.81
N GLN A 768 10.10 23.38 -12.06
CA GLN A 768 11.01 23.62 -13.18
C GLN A 768 11.30 25.12 -13.38
N GLU A 769 10.31 25.98 -13.19
CA GLU A 769 10.43 27.44 -13.31
C GLU A 769 11.39 28.09 -12.30
N GLU A 770 11.71 27.40 -11.19
CA GLU A 770 12.68 27.89 -10.20
C GLU A 770 14.11 27.46 -10.51
N LEU A 771 14.33 26.49 -11.41
CA LEU A 771 15.66 25.93 -11.67
C LEU A 771 16.65 26.95 -12.21
N GLU A 772 16.22 27.89 -13.06
CA GLU A 772 17.10 28.96 -13.56
C GLU A 772 17.53 29.89 -12.43
N TYR A 773 16.60 30.25 -11.55
CA TYR A 773 16.88 31.10 -10.38
C TYR A 773 17.86 30.41 -9.42
N GLU A 774 17.65 29.14 -9.12
CA GLU A 774 18.54 28.34 -8.27
C GLU A 774 19.91 28.13 -8.92
N TRP A 775 19.97 27.91 -10.24
CA TRP A 775 21.23 27.79 -10.98
C TRP A 775 22.05 29.08 -10.90
N LEU A 776 21.44 30.24 -11.17
CA LEU A 776 22.13 31.53 -11.10
C LEU A 776 22.66 31.83 -9.69
N ALA A 777 21.97 31.35 -8.66
CA ALA A 777 22.39 31.50 -7.27
C ALA A 777 23.58 30.62 -6.88
N ASN A 778 23.69 29.43 -7.48
CA ASN A 778 24.68 28.41 -7.12
C ASN A 778 25.89 28.38 -8.06
N ARG A 779 25.75 28.83 -9.32
CA ARG A 779 26.79 28.68 -10.37
C ARG A 779 28.17 29.19 -9.91
N GLU A 780 28.24 30.41 -9.40
CA GLU A 780 29.51 30.99 -8.95
C GLU A 780 30.07 30.25 -7.73
N ALA A 781 29.21 29.87 -6.79
CA ALA A 781 29.60 29.11 -5.60
C ALA A 781 30.17 27.73 -5.93
N LEU A 782 29.55 27.03 -6.89
CA LEU A 782 29.98 25.72 -7.35
C LEU A 782 31.38 25.78 -7.97
N VAL A 783 31.65 26.78 -8.81
CA VAL A 783 32.98 26.96 -9.44
C VAL A 783 34.01 27.42 -8.41
N ALA A 784 33.69 28.45 -7.61
CA ALA A 784 34.58 28.98 -6.58
C ALA A 784 35.00 27.91 -5.57
N TYR A 785 34.10 26.97 -5.24
CA TYR A 785 34.42 25.87 -4.35
C TYR A 785 35.31 24.79 -4.99
N ILE A 786 35.24 24.56 -6.30
CA ILE A 786 36.21 23.66 -6.98
C ILE A 786 37.60 24.27 -6.90
N GLU A 787 37.73 25.58 -7.13
CA GLU A 787 39.00 26.31 -7.12
C GLU A 787 39.75 26.22 -5.78
N GLU A 788 39.03 26.01 -4.67
CA GLU A 788 39.59 25.80 -3.33
C GLU A 788 40.52 24.59 -3.22
N ILE A 789 40.47 23.65 -4.18
CA ILE A 789 41.36 22.48 -4.21
C ILE A 789 42.83 22.87 -4.47
N HIS A 790 43.07 24.06 -5.02
CA HIS A 790 44.41 24.58 -5.34
C HIS A 790 45.01 25.44 -4.23
N GLN A 791 44.49 25.38 -3.01
CA GLN A 791 45.10 26.08 -1.87
C GLN A 791 46.03 25.16 -1.06
N GLY A 792 46.95 25.76 -0.29
CA GLY A 792 47.82 25.03 0.62
C GLY A 792 49.14 24.62 -0.02
N ILE A 793 49.45 23.32 0.02
CA ILE A 793 50.68 22.76 -0.54
C ILE A 793 50.39 21.54 -1.39
N LYS A 794 51.23 21.31 -2.40
CA LYS A 794 51.27 20.06 -3.15
C LYS A 794 52.68 19.71 -3.56
N GLY A 795 52.94 18.44 -3.85
CA GLY A 795 54.31 17.98 -4.07
C GLY A 795 54.44 16.51 -4.39
N LEU A 796 55.68 16.08 -4.60
CA LEU A 796 56.06 14.68 -4.75
C LEU A 796 56.97 14.25 -3.60
N VAL A 797 56.78 13.02 -3.13
CA VAL A 797 57.69 12.33 -2.23
C VAL A 797 58.41 11.23 -3.00
N SER A 798 59.73 11.24 -2.94
CA SER A 798 60.58 10.24 -3.59
C SER A 798 61.72 9.79 -2.70
N ASP A 799 62.38 8.69 -3.05
CA ASP A 799 63.64 8.29 -2.42
C ASP A 799 64.86 8.94 -3.11
N GLU A 800 66.06 8.65 -2.58
CA GLU A 800 67.34 9.12 -3.14
C GLU A 800 67.59 8.67 -4.59
N ASN A 801 66.90 7.62 -5.06
CA ASN A 801 66.97 7.10 -6.43
C ASN A 801 65.85 7.63 -7.33
N ASN A 802 65.08 8.63 -6.87
CA ASN A 802 63.90 9.19 -7.52
C ASN A 802 62.72 8.22 -7.68
N ASN A 803 62.70 7.09 -6.97
CA ASN A 803 61.52 6.24 -6.92
C ASN A 803 60.43 6.95 -6.13
N LYS A 804 59.20 6.95 -6.65
CA LYS A 804 58.05 7.57 -5.99
C LYS A 804 57.60 6.74 -4.80
N LEU A 805 57.37 7.39 -3.66
CA LEU A 805 56.96 6.71 -2.43
C LEU A 805 55.45 6.82 -2.26
N VAL A 806 54.76 5.68 -2.36
CA VAL A 806 53.31 5.55 -2.18
C VAL A 806 52.97 5.41 -0.70
N GLY A 807 51.94 6.10 -0.23
CA GLY A 807 51.52 6.04 1.18
C GLY A 807 52.48 6.72 2.16
N ALA A 808 53.38 7.59 1.68
CA ALA A 808 54.19 8.43 2.55
C ALA A 808 53.28 9.44 3.26
N VAL A 809 53.48 9.61 4.56
CA VAL A 809 52.67 10.48 5.43
C VAL A 809 53.24 11.89 5.43
N ILE A 810 52.36 12.87 5.22
CA ILE A 810 52.63 14.30 5.28
C ILE A 810 51.93 14.87 6.52
N SER A 811 52.72 15.20 7.54
CA SER A 811 52.22 15.77 8.79
C SER A 811 52.55 17.26 8.89
N VAL A 812 51.61 18.03 9.45
CA VAL A 812 51.75 19.47 9.64
C VAL A 812 51.80 19.75 11.14
N GLU A 813 52.89 20.36 11.61
CA GLU A 813 53.03 20.66 13.03
C GLU A 813 51.88 21.55 13.53
N GLY A 814 51.20 21.09 14.60
CA GLY A 814 50.08 21.80 15.20
C GLY A 814 48.70 21.42 14.64
N ILE A 815 48.62 20.63 13.56
CA ILE A 815 47.35 20.12 13.03
C ILE A 815 47.34 18.59 13.14
N GLY A 816 46.46 18.07 13.99
CA GLY A 816 46.38 16.64 14.32
C GLY A 816 45.69 15.79 13.23
N HIS A 817 46.01 15.99 11.96
CA HIS A 817 45.45 15.25 10.84
C HIS A 817 46.46 15.22 9.68
N ASP A 818 46.97 14.04 9.37
CA ASP A 818 47.96 13.86 8.31
C ASP A 818 47.28 13.41 7.01
N VAL A 819 47.95 13.64 5.88
CA VAL A 819 47.53 13.13 4.56
C VAL A 819 48.61 12.20 4.01
N THR A 820 48.27 11.38 3.02
CA THR A 820 49.19 10.40 2.42
C THR A 820 49.40 10.63 0.92
N THR A 821 50.54 10.20 0.42
CA THR A 821 50.82 10.26 -1.03
C THR A 821 50.02 9.22 -1.81
N GLY A 822 49.62 9.60 -3.03
CA GLY A 822 48.97 8.74 -4.02
C GLY A 822 49.94 7.76 -4.70
N GLU A 823 49.44 7.06 -5.73
CA GLU A 823 50.19 6.02 -6.46
C GLU A 823 51.43 6.56 -7.19
N HIS A 824 51.45 7.86 -7.52
CA HIS A 824 52.59 8.51 -8.18
C HIS A 824 53.50 9.25 -7.20
N GLY A 825 53.30 9.06 -5.89
CA GLY A 825 54.03 9.72 -4.82
C GLY A 825 53.66 11.20 -4.65
N ASP A 826 52.63 11.67 -5.34
CA ASP A 826 52.07 13.00 -5.24
C ASP A 826 51.18 13.14 -4.00
N TYR A 827 51.13 14.34 -3.43
CA TYR A 827 50.26 14.65 -2.31
C TYR A 827 49.72 16.08 -2.42
N PHE A 828 48.59 16.29 -1.76
CA PHE A 828 47.92 17.58 -1.65
C PHE A 828 47.48 17.76 -0.21
N ARG A 829 47.83 18.91 0.38
CA ARG A 829 47.45 19.25 1.74
C ARG A 829 46.90 20.68 1.73
N LEU A 830 45.58 20.76 1.80
CA LEU A 830 44.87 22.03 1.89
C LEU A 830 45.24 22.72 3.20
N LEU A 831 45.68 23.97 3.11
CA LEU A 831 46.08 24.81 4.23
C LEU A 831 45.70 26.25 3.95
N LEU A 832 45.37 26.98 5.00
CA LEU A 832 45.18 28.42 4.91
C LEU A 832 46.54 29.14 4.80
N PRO A 833 46.56 30.42 4.38
CA PRO A 833 47.79 31.19 4.32
C PRO A 833 48.48 31.27 5.69
N GLY A 834 49.77 30.95 5.72
CA GLY A 834 50.52 30.83 6.97
C GLY A 834 51.90 30.21 6.80
N ASN A 835 52.65 30.13 7.89
CA ASN A 835 53.95 29.47 7.93
C ASN A 835 53.82 28.14 8.67
N TYR A 836 54.24 27.06 8.02
CA TYR A 836 54.07 25.70 8.52
C TYR A 836 55.40 24.96 8.56
N ARG A 837 55.54 24.11 9.57
CA ARG A 837 56.59 23.09 9.62
C ARG A 837 55.98 21.76 9.21
N ILE A 838 56.50 21.18 8.14
CA ILE A 838 55.86 20.03 7.46
C ILE A 838 56.86 18.90 7.39
N THR A 839 56.43 17.70 7.79
CA THR A 839 57.26 16.52 7.83
C THR A 839 56.71 15.45 6.90
N ALA A 840 57.53 14.99 5.96
CA ALA A 840 57.25 13.78 5.20
C ALA A 840 57.93 12.59 5.85
N SER A 841 57.22 11.47 5.97
CA SER A 841 57.72 10.24 6.56
C SER A 841 57.19 9.00 5.84
N ALA A 842 58.01 7.95 5.77
CA ALA A 842 57.62 6.66 5.19
C ALA A 842 58.33 5.53 5.93
N ASP A 843 57.70 4.35 5.99
CA ASP A 843 58.27 3.18 6.64
C ASP A 843 59.59 2.76 5.97
N GLY A 844 60.63 2.57 6.80
CA GLY A 844 61.98 2.28 6.30
C GLY A 844 62.79 3.50 5.87
N TYR A 845 62.23 4.72 5.93
CA TYR A 845 62.91 5.96 5.57
C TYR A 845 63.08 6.90 6.77
N GLU A 846 64.10 7.77 6.72
CA GLU A 846 64.28 8.88 7.64
C GLU A 846 63.31 10.01 7.29
N PRO A 847 62.56 10.55 8.27
CA PRO A 847 61.63 11.64 8.02
C PRO A 847 62.36 12.94 7.67
N GLN A 848 61.79 13.72 6.75
CA GLN A 848 62.32 15.01 6.34
C GLN A 848 61.34 16.12 6.72
N THR A 849 61.84 17.15 7.41
CA THR A 849 61.03 18.31 7.82
C THR A 849 61.48 19.56 7.09
N VAL A 850 60.52 20.34 6.58
CA VAL A 850 60.76 21.61 5.87
C VAL A 850 59.84 22.70 6.42
N MET A 851 60.33 23.95 6.36
CA MET A 851 59.51 25.14 6.62
C MET A 851 58.96 25.65 5.29
N VAL A 852 57.66 25.88 5.22
CA VAL A 852 57.00 26.44 4.02
C VAL A 852 56.07 27.58 4.40
N THR A 853 56.01 28.57 3.53
CA THR A 853 55.04 29.68 3.59
C THR A 853 53.96 29.43 2.54
N VAL A 854 52.72 29.24 3.00
CA VAL A 854 51.52 29.12 2.16
C VAL A 854 50.97 30.52 1.91
N GLY A 855 50.81 30.89 0.64
CA GLY A 855 50.22 32.16 0.20
C GLY A 855 48.70 32.09 0.05
N PRO A 856 48.03 33.23 -0.24
CA PRO A 856 46.59 33.32 -0.48
C PRO A 856 46.14 32.90 -1.89
N ALA A 857 47.08 32.53 -2.77
CA ALA A 857 46.84 32.19 -4.17
C ALA A 857 47.20 30.71 -4.42
N GLU A 858 47.92 30.43 -5.50
CA GLU A 858 48.41 29.10 -5.91
C GLU A 858 49.07 28.29 -4.78
N PRO A 859 49.00 26.95 -4.83
CA PRO A 859 49.53 26.10 -3.78
C PRO A 859 51.06 26.13 -3.81
N SER A 860 51.68 26.10 -2.63
CA SER A 860 53.13 26.09 -2.54
C SER A 860 53.68 24.71 -2.88
N LEU A 861 54.59 24.65 -3.85
CA LEU A 861 55.22 23.40 -4.27
C LEU A 861 56.30 22.98 -3.28
N VAL A 862 56.15 21.78 -2.71
CA VAL A 862 57.09 21.24 -1.72
C VAL A 862 57.45 19.81 -2.09
N TYR A 863 58.71 19.56 -2.42
CA TYR A 863 59.19 18.22 -2.80
C TYR A 863 60.01 17.62 -1.67
N PHE A 864 59.76 16.34 -1.38
CA PHE A 864 60.50 15.59 -0.37
C PHE A 864 61.32 14.47 -1.01
N GLN A 865 62.54 14.31 -0.53
CA GLN A 865 63.43 13.22 -0.91
C GLN A 865 63.90 12.51 0.35
N LEU A 866 63.28 11.36 0.64
CA LEU A 866 63.52 10.61 1.87
C LEU A 866 64.68 9.63 1.70
N ARG A 867 65.52 9.53 2.74
CA ARG A 867 66.67 8.61 2.77
C ARG A 867 66.29 7.28 3.39
N GLN A 868 66.73 6.16 2.81
CA GLN A 868 66.52 4.85 3.44
C GLN A 868 67.31 4.76 4.76
N LYS A 869 66.65 4.25 5.80
CA LYS A 869 67.33 3.95 7.06
C LYS A 869 68.36 2.83 6.83
N PRO A 870 69.54 2.89 7.47
CA PRO A 870 70.49 1.78 7.44
C PRO A 870 69.82 0.49 7.94
N LEU A 871 69.99 -0.63 7.21
CA LEU A 871 69.59 -1.95 7.68
C LEU A 871 70.42 -2.32 8.92
N ASP A 872 69.88 -2.07 10.11
CA ASP A 872 70.46 -2.63 11.33
C ASP A 872 70.27 -4.15 11.33
N ASN A 873 71.40 -4.88 11.45
CA ASN A 873 71.43 -6.34 11.54
C ASN A 873 70.43 -6.85 12.61
N PRO A 874 69.72 -7.97 12.37
CA PRO A 874 68.69 -8.44 13.28
C PRO A 874 69.26 -8.77 14.67
N PRO A 875 68.56 -8.43 15.78
CA PRO A 875 69.03 -8.76 17.12
C PRO A 875 68.96 -10.27 17.36
N VAL A 876 70.07 -10.82 17.86
CA VAL A 876 70.19 -12.19 18.38
C VAL A 876 69.09 -12.49 19.41
N PRO A 877 68.41 -13.65 19.37
CA PRO A 877 67.35 -13.97 20.33
C PRO A 877 67.93 -14.13 21.74
N LYS A 878 67.54 -13.26 22.68
CA LYS A 878 67.85 -13.45 24.11
C LYS A 878 67.01 -14.60 24.67
N ALA A 879 67.70 -15.61 25.18
CA ALA A 879 67.13 -16.76 25.88
C ALA A 879 66.33 -16.34 27.13
N TYR A 880 65.04 -16.67 27.16
CA TYR A 880 64.24 -16.62 28.38
C TYR A 880 64.38 -17.92 29.18
N LYS A 881 64.98 -17.84 30.37
CA LYS A 881 65.00 -18.91 31.39
C LYS A 881 63.67 -18.96 32.15
N LYS A 882 63.17 -20.18 32.33
CA LYS A 882 61.95 -20.62 33.06
C LYS A 882 61.92 -20.29 34.56
N ARG A 883 60.70 -20.03 35.07
CA ARG A 883 59.98 -20.64 36.25
C ARG A 883 58.88 -19.66 36.71
N SER A 884 57.70 -19.98 37.24
CA SER A 884 56.82 -21.17 37.40
C SER A 884 55.50 -20.58 37.97
N HIS A 885 54.29 -20.94 37.53
CA HIS A 885 53.44 -21.90 38.26
C HIS A 885 52.11 -22.17 37.52
N ASN A 886 51.85 -23.48 37.31
CA ASN A 886 50.59 -24.24 37.35
C ASN A 886 49.23 -23.49 37.33
N LYS A 887 48.37 -23.81 36.36
CA LYS A 887 47.38 -24.91 36.46
C LYS A 887 46.69 -25.15 35.11
N ALA A 888 46.45 -26.43 34.84
CA ALA A 888 46.00 -26.99 33.58
C ALA A 888 44.48 -26.94 33.40
N GLN A 889 44.01 -26.79 32.14
CA GLN A 889 43.07 -27.72 31.50
C GLN A 889 42.92 -27.39 30.01
N GLN A 890 43.58 -28.20 29.17
CA GLN A 890 43.27 -28.34 27.73
C GLN A 890 42.16 -29.40 27.57
N LYS A 891 41.06 -29.05 26.90
CA LYS A 891 40.16 -30.04 26.28
C LYS A 891 40.47 -30.11 24.79
N LYS A 892 40.94 -31.29 24.36
CA LYS A 892 41.13 -31.69 22.96
C LYS A 892 39.80 -32.16 22.36
N ILE A 893 39.58 -31.75 21.12
CA ILE A 893 38.63 -32.28 20.14
C ILE A 893 39.16 -33.60 19.59
N VAL A 894 38.32 -34.65 19.46
CA VAL A 894 38.20 -35.58 18.29
C VAL A 894 36.87 -36.39 18.40
N PRO A 895 36.43 -37.20 17.41
CA PRO A 895 35.32 -36.95 16.48
C PRO A 895 34.10 -37.88 16.69
N ARG A 896 32.98 -37.64 15.99
CA ARG A 896 31.84 -38.60 15.91
C ARG A 896 31.61 -39.03 14.46
N ALA A 897 31.76 -40.32 14.20
CA ALA A 897 31.23 -41.02 13.03
C ALA A 897 30.10 -41.97 13.46
N ALA A 898 29.14 -42.19 12.55
CA ALA A 898 27.85 -42.88 12.73
C ALA A 898 27.95 -44.39 13.06
N PRO A 899 26.82 -45.03 13.40
CA PRO A 899 26.20 -45.92 12.41
C PRO A 899 24.64 -45.93 12.38
N TRP A 900 24.12 -45.75 11.16
CA TRP A 900 23.14 -46.58 10.40
C TRP A 900 22.16 -47.59 11.07
N GLN A 901 20.96 -47.63 10.45
CA GLN A 901 19.99 -48.74 10.24
C GLN A 901 18.93 -49.01 11.36
N ILE A 902 17.63 -49.37 11.14
CA ILE A 902 16.75 -49.64 9.97
C ILE A 902 15.30 -49.92 10.47
N LEU A 903 14.30 -49.66 9.60
CA LEU A 903 12.91 -50.19 9.50
C LEU A 903 11.84 -49.95 10.61
N ARG A 904 10.82 -49.12 10.30
CA ARG A 904 9.55 -49.55 9.68
C ARG A 904 8.78 -48.36 9.12
#